data_AF-A0A485L8Z0-F1
#
_entry.id   AF-A0A485L8Z0-F1
#
_cell.length_a   1.000
_cell.length_b   1.000
_cell.length_c   1.000
_cell.angle_alpha   90.00
_cell.angle_beta   90.00
_cell.angle_gamma   90.00
#
_symmetry.space_group_name_H-M   'P 1'
#
loop_
_entity.id
_entity.type
_entity.pdbx_description
1 polymer ?
#
loop_
_entity_poly.entity_id
_entity_poly.type
_entity_poly.pdbx_seq_one_letter_code
_entity_poly.pdbx_strand_id
1 'polypeptide(L)'
;MQETAQLLGNQPKPKRPAFLKYLVVGAIGFIGALVVFIAVRSHASMAASTATQPANSYRKNVCLTSRFLTLDELKACVHSIPYNATEKAAILTHLRLAVPSYAFHDVAKTAQPFGPYTIAPVDLDAELATIEATDYANDLALHDALYNVFKKLYDAHTHYTKPALYAQFYALQPASLYSIERNGTQVVQLSHPDATEAAIYKTFYPDLDHDFDVSGWDVVEIDGAPALDTLRDFADTHVGLLKDAGTRFNLAVSGFGRGRGMFVYRPLSSHDVPSNASVEYSLIHAATNATKTVRYNWFALNGVAQPGRAPEESKTGKLEHYFQRLVRHMIYHSLFEPTPEVDYVDQDDADVGVLKIGGFSSLTGDEDGTFNTLFAKNVTDSLAQFVQDNKTTLVIDLTGNGGGDICLGYATIRYLFPQLDTTGPYEGAGPHDRATYHVKHSALFDLLARQGGQLLKDNPSACSAEFCPNAWYSAETKRQFVSDAWLTQGTTSSLGNVSQGLYFGCSAYNQLFPPPGVSFPGLSPDNVILVSHGYCGSTCSVFSSFIQLHGLAQTVAFGGYKDVPQQFFSFPGGQVYTTDAVYDDAVTLGVENSTLVPQPLSTISPMYEGATFGFAMVAISPWNSQDDKKEAAAATPLEYKFVPAAHYPLFPDNSLNATSLYLTAVDIVRGTAAQ
;
A
#
# COMPACT_ATOMS: atom_id res chain seq x y z
N MET A 1 8.71 -23.14 25.01
CA MET A 1 7.34 -23.38 25.54
C MET A 1 6.90 -22.34 26.58
N GLN A 2 7.61 -22.13 27.69
CA GLN A 2 7.18 -21.14 28.70
C GLN A 2 7.34 -19.67 28.24
N GLU A 3 8.41 -19.35 27.49
CA GLU A 3 8.62 -18.02 26.87
C GLU A 3 7.65 -17.77 25.70
N THR A 4 7.45 -18.78 24.84
CA THR A 4 6.44 -18.77 23.77
C THR A 4 5.03 -18.57 24.34
N ALA A 5 4.67 -19.29 25.41
CA ALA A 5 3.39 -19.12 26.09
C ALA A 5 3.23 -17.74 26.76
N GLN A 6 4.33 -17.07 27.13
CA GLN A 6 4.28 -15.71 27.69
C GLN A 6 4.11 -14.63 26.60
N LEU A 7 4.71 -14.81 25.42
CA LEU A 7 4.43 -13.98 24.23
C LEU A 7 2.97 -14.09 23.79
N LEU A 8 2.38 -15.28 23.96
CA LEU A 8 1.01 -15.62 23.54
C LEU A 8 -0.06 -15.44 24.64
N GLY A 9 0.35 -15.30 25.90
CA GLY A 9 -0.45 -15.77 27.04
C GLY A 9 -1.59 -14.90 27.55
N ASN A 10 -1.95 -13.76 26.93
CA ASN A 10 -3.03 -12.90 27.41
C ASN A 10 -3.65 -12.02 26.31
N GLN A 11 -4.04 -12.61 25.18
CA GLN A 11 -5.03 -11.97 24.31
C GLN A 11 -6.44 -12.27 24.88
N PRO A 12 -7.27 -11.26 25.23
CA PRO A 12 -8.65 -11.53 25.59
C PRO A 12 -9.37 -12.15 24.39
N LYS A 13 -10.19 -13.17 24.61
CA LYS A 13 -11.10 -13.68 23.57
C LYS A 13 -11.92 -12.49 23.03
N PRO A 14 -11.89 -12.18 21.73
CA PRO A 14 -12.70 -11.09 21.21
C PRO A 14 -14.18 -11.44 21.39
N LYS A 15 -14.95 -10.50 21.94
CA LYS A 15 -16.41 -10.54 21.76
C LYS A 15 -16.65 -10.32 20.26
N ARG A 16 -17.52 -11.14 19.65
CA ARG A 16 -17.98 -10.96 18.26
C ARG A 16 -18.30 -9.47 18.03
N PRO A 17 -17.59 -8.75 17.16
CA PRO A 17 -17.99 -7.39 16.81
C PRO A 17 -19.34 -7.46 16.09
N ALA A 18 -20.22 -6.51 16.40
CA ALA A 18 -21.42 -6.31 15.61
C ALA A 18 -21.01 -5.91 14.18
N PHE A 19 -21.67 -6.51 13.19
CA PHE A 19 -21.47 -6.32 11.76
C PHE A 19 -21.35 -4.83 11.38
N LEU A 20 -20.14 -4.40 11.05
CA LEU A 20 -19.88 -3.19 10.30
C LEU A 20 -18.98 -3.59 9.13
N LYS A 21 -19.39 -3.26 7.91
CA LYS A 21 -18.70 -3.60 6.67
C LYS A 21 -17.32 -2.95 6.69
N TYR A 22 -16.27 -3.74 6.85
CA TYR A 22 -14.91 -3.28 6.59
C TYR A 22 -14.70 -3.33 5.07
N LEU A 23 -14.80 -2.19 4.39
CA LEU A 23 -14.15 -2.04 3.10
C LEU A 23 -12.65 -2.23 3.34
N VAL A 24 -12.07 -3.15 2.59
CA VAL A 24 -10.69 -3.62 2.74
C VAL A 24 -9.74 -2.48 2.37
N VAL A 25 -9.33 -1.68 3.35
CA VAL A 25 -8.18 -0.75 3.28
C VAL A 25 -6.87 -1.57 3.34
N GLY A 26 -6.77 -2.58 2.47
CA GLY A 26 -5.66 -3.54 2.43
C GLY A 26 -4.42 -3.03 1.68
N ALA A 27 -4.60 -2.11 0.71
CA ALA A 27 -3.46 -1.52 0.00
C ALA A 27 -2.77 -0.39 0.78
N ILE A 28 -3.52 0.29 1.65
CA ILE A 28 -3.04 1.44 2.42
C ILE A 28 -2.49 0.99 3.80
N GLY A 29 -2.98 -0.11 4.37
CA GLY A 29 -2.55 -0.64 5.68
C GLY A 29 -1.13 -1.25 5.73
N PHE A 30 -0.44 -1.39 4.60
CA PHE A 30 0.84 -2.13 4.53
C PHE A 30 2.10 -1.35 4.91
N ILE A 31 2.00 -0.08 5.31
CA ILE A 31 3.16 0.70 5.82
C ILE A 31 3.16 0.86 7.35
N GLY A 32 2.14 0.37 8.06
CA GLY A 32 2.18 0.37 9.53
C GLY A 32 0.81 0.30 10.18
N ALA A 33 0.04 -0.75 9.92
CA ALA A 33 -1.17 -1.03 10.70
C ALA A 33 -0.76 -1.44 12.13
N LEU A 34 -0.61 -0.44 13.00
CA LEU A 34 -0.54 -0.65 14.44
C LEU A 34 -1.96 -0.78 14.98
N VAL A 35 -2.45 -2.01 15.12
CA VAL A 35 -3.67 -2.27 15.89
C VAL A 35 -3.38 -2.02 17.38
N VAL A 36 -3.64 -0.81 17.87
CA VAL A 36 -3.73 -0.56 19.33
C VAL A 36 -5.13 -0.90 19.80
N PHE A 37 -5.25 -2.05 20.47
CA PHE A 37 -6.43 -2.39 21.23
C PHE A 37 -6.62 -1.38 22.39
N ILE A 38 -7.56 -0.45 22.25
CA ILE A 38 -8.05 0.36 23.37
C ILE A 38 -9.08 -0.48 24.13
N ALA A 39 -8.69 -1.00 25.29
CA ALA A 39 -9.60 -1.74 26.17
C ALA A 39 -10.59 -0.78 26.86
N VAL A 40 -11.88 -0.88 26.52
CA VAL A 40 -12.96 -0.25 27.29
C VAL A 40 -13.11 -1.00 28.62
N ARG A 41 -12.80 -0.33 29.74
CA ARG A 41 -12.91 -0.89 31.10
C ARG A 41 -14.37 -1.25 31.43
N SER A 42 -14.68 -2.55 31.49
CA SER A 42 -15.83 -3.03 32.26
C SER A 42 -15.35 -3.38 33.68
N HIS A 43 -15.87 -2.69 34.70
CA HIS A 43 -15.57 -3.02 36.09
C HIS A 43 -16.32 -4.30 36.49
N ALA A 44 -15.60 -5.42 36.56
CA ALA A 44 -16.04 -6.60 37.29
C ALA A 44 -15.06 -6.85 38.43
N SER A 45 -15.52 -6.69 39.67
CA SER A 45 -14.75 -6.99 40.86
C SER A 45 -14.57 -8.51 40.98
N MET A 46 -13.34 -9.01 40.91
CA MET A 46 -13.01 -10.34 41.41
C MET A 46 -12.05 -10.21 42.58
N ALA A 47 -12.43 -10.84 43.68
CA ALA A 47 -11.69 -10.87 44.94
C ALA A 47 -10.31 -11.52 44.76
N ALA A 48 -9.27 -10.86 45.27
CA ALA A 48 -7.91 -11.36 45.26
C ALA A 48 -7.72 -12.45 46.33
N SER A 49 -7.27 -13.64 45.93
CA SER A 49 -6.68 -14.62 46.84
C SER A 49 -5.17 -14.38 46.91
N THR A 50 -4.68 -14.10 48.11
CA THR A 50 -3.27 -13.85 48.41
C THR A 50 -2.50 -15.16 48.55
N ALA A 51 -1.66 -15.49 47.56
CA ALA A 51 -0.59 -16.47 47.71
C ALA A 51 0.75 -15.79 47.37
N THR A 52 1.53 -15.52 48.41
CA THR A 52 2.89 -14.98 48.35
C THR A 52 3.85 -16.03 47.78
N GLN A 53 4.40 -15.77 46.59
CA GLN A 53 5.54 -16.51 46.02
C GLN A 53 6.82 -15.67 46.20
N PRO A 54 7.97 -16.30 46.54
CA PRO A 54 9.20 -15.59 46.87
C PRO A 54 9.84 -14.97 45.62
N ALA A 55 10.52 -13.84 45.86
CA ALA A 55 11.27 -13.06 44.87
C ALA A 55 12.47 -13.85 44.31
N ASN A 56 12.25 -14.69 43.31
CA ASN A 56 13.30 -15.13 42.41
C ASN A 56 13.50 -14.06 41.33
N SER A 57 14.76 -13.70 41.10
CA SER A 57 15.21 -12.84 40.01
C SER A 57 14.86 -13.46 38.65
N TYR A 58 13.63 -13.25 38.18
CA TYR A 58 13.29 -13.47 36.78
C TYR A 58 14.17 -12.52 35.97
N ARG A 59 15.08 -13.06 35.14
CA ARG A 59 15.65 -12.27 34.04
C ARG A 59 14.47 -11.63 33.32
N LYS A 60 14.39 -10.30 33.31
CA LYS A 60 13.30 -9.59 32.63
C LYS A 60 13.33 -10.02 31.16
N ASN A 61 12.29 -10.70 30.69
CA ASN A 61 12.16 -11.06 29.28
C ASN A 61 11.99 -9.75 28.50
N VAL A 62 13.07 -9.30 27.86
CA VAL A 62 13.13 -8.00 27.17
C VAL A 62 12.09 -7.88 26.06
N CYS A 63 11.67 -9.00 25.46
CA CYS A 63 10.62 -9.05 24.45
C CYS A 63 9.26 -8.61 24.98
N LEU A 64 9.01 -8.79 26.28
CA LEU A 64 7.76 -8.43 26.93
C LEU A 64 7.84 -7.14 27.73
N THR A 65 9.04 -6.71 28.10
CA THR A 65 9.22 -5.60 29.04
C THR A 65 9.84 -4.36 28.42
N SER A 66 10.47 -4.44 27.24
CA SER A 66 11.15 -3.31 26.62
C SER A 66 10.45 -2.86 25.34
N ARG A 67 10.14 -1.55 25.25
CA ARG A 67 9.62 -0.89 24.05
C ARG A 67 10.63 -0.71 22.93
N PHE A 68 11.91 -0.74 23.28
CA PHE A 68 13.02 -0.55 22.38
C PHE A 68 14.00 -1.69 22.58
N LEU A 69 14.56 -2.20 21.48
CA LEU A 69 15.47 -3.35 21.49
C LEU A 69 16.72 -2.99 20.69
N THR A 70 17.87 -3.53 21.08
CA THR A 70 19.00 -3.68 20.16
C THR A 70 18.65 -4.68 19.05
N LEU A 71 19.43 -4.72 17.97
CA LEU A 71 19.20 -5.70 16.90
C LEU A 71 19.31 -7.15 17.39
N ASP A 72 20.24 -7.45 18.30
CA ASP A 72 20.43 -8.79 18.84
C ASP A 72 19.25 -9.21 19.73
N GLU A 73 18.73 -8.30 20.55
CA GLU A 73 17.52 -8.53 21.33
C GLU A 73 16.30 -8.74 20.42
N LEU A 74 16.16 -7.95 19.35
CA LEU A 74 15.11 -8.16 18.35
C LEU A 74 15.19 -9.57 17.75
N LYS A 75 16.38 -9.98 17.27
CA LYS A 75 16.63 -11.31 16.71
C LYS A 75 16.29 -12.41 17.72
N ALA A 76 16.69 -12.25 18.98
CA ALA A 76 16.36 -13.20 20.04
C ALA A 76 14.85 -13.33 20.26
N CYS A 77 14.11 -12.21 20.22
CA CYS A 77 12.66 -12.22 20.39
C CYS A 77 11.94 -12.93 19.25
N VAL A 78 12.22 -12.55 18.00
CA VAL A 78 11.46 -13.04 16.85
C VAL A 78 11.85 -14.44 16.40
N HIS A 79 13.07 -14.90 16.71
CA HIS A 79 13.52 -16.27 16.44
C HIS A 79 13.18 -17.27 17.57
N SER A 80 12.56 -16.81 18.67
CA SER A 80 12.22 -17.68 19.82
C SER A 80 11.06 -18.65 19.56
N ILE A 81 10.30 -18.45 18.47
CA ILE A 81 9.12 -19.24 18.13
C ILE A 81 9.55 -20.44 17.27
N PRO A 82 9.33 -21.68 17.73
CA PRO A 82 9.78 -22.86 17.01
C PRO A 82 8.97 -23.09 15.72
N TYR A 83 9.65 -23.57 14.68
CA TYR A 83 9.01 -24.04 13.46
C TYR A 83 8.11 -25.26 13.71
N ASN A 84 6.95 -25.32 13.04
CA ASN A 84 6.01 -26.44 13.10
C ASN A 84 5.62 -26.91 11.69
N ALA A 85 5.99 -28.14 11.34
CA ALA A 85 5.74 -28.71 10.02
C ALA A 85 4.25 -28.95 9.72
N THR A 86 3.43 -29.22 10.75
CA THR A 86 1.98 -29.41 10.60
C THR A 86 1.30 -28.08 10.29
N GLU A 87 1.71 -27.01 10.95
CA GLU A 87 1.20 -25.65 10.68
C GLU A 87 1.60 -25.19 9.27
N LYS A 88 2.85 -25.44 8.84
CA LYS A 88 3.28 -25.22 7.45
C LYS A 88 2.35 -25.90 6.44
N ALA A 89 2.07 -27.20 6.64
CA ALA A 89 1.22 -27.94 5.72
C ALA A 89 -0.19 -27.34 5.62
N ALA A 90 -0.78 -26.93 6.75
CA ALA A 90 -2.09 -26.30 6.78
C ALA A 90 -2.11 -24.92 6.07
N ILE A 91 -1.07 -24.09 6.25
CA ILE A 91 -0.92 -22.83 5.53
C ILE A 91 -0.82 -23.07 4.02
N LEU A 92 -0.05 -24.07 3.58
CA LEU A 92 0.08 -24.39 2.17
C LEU A 92 -1.23 -24.90 1.56
N THR A 93 -2.02 -25.69 2.30
CA THR A 93 -3.37 -26.07 1.88
C THR A 93 -4.27 -24.84 1.71
N HIS A 94 -4.24 -23.90 2.65
CA HIS A 94 -4.98 -22.64 2.57
C HIS A 94 -4.62 -21.84 1.32
N LEU A 95 -3.32 -21.63 1.07
CA LEU A 95 -2.86 -20.86 -0.10
C LEU A 95 -3.23 -21.53 -1.41
N ARG A 96 -3.14 -22.87 -1.51
CA ARG A 96 -3.49 -23.61 -2.72
C ARG A 96 -4.98 -23.54 -3.09
N LEU A 97 -5.87 -23.25 -2.13
CA LEU A 97 -7.28 -23.00 -2.41
C LEU A 97 -7.53 -21.61 -3.00
N ALA A 98 -6.71 -20.62 -2.62
CA ALA A 98 -6.94 -19.22 -2.95
C ALA A 98 -6.10 -18.71 -4.14
N VAL A 99 -4.84 -19.12 -4.27
CA VAL A 99 -3.91 -18.68 -5.33
C VAL A 99 -4.48 -18.85 -6.75
N PRO A 100 -5.23 -19.92 -7.08
CA PRO A 100 -5.85 -20.06 -8.40
C PRO A 100 -6.87 -18.95 -8.75
N SER A 101 -7.36 -18.21 -7.75
CA SER A 101 -8.29 -17.07 -7.94
C SER A 101 -7.58 -15.74 -8.18
N TYR A 102 -6.25 -15.68 -8.08
CA TYR A 102 -5.48 -14.46 -8.34
C TYR A 102 -5.59 -14.06 -9.83
N ALA A 103 -6.00 -12.82 -10.09
CA ALA A 103 -6.26 -12.33 -11.45
C ALA A 103 -5.05 -12.48 -12.39
N PHE A 104 -3.83 -12.35 -11.87
CA PHE A 104 -2.61 -12.43 -12.67
C PHE A 104 -1.84 -13.75 -12.53
N HIS A 105 -2.48 -14.80 -12.00
CA HIS A 105 -1.85 -16.10 -11.74
C HIS A 105 -1.11 -16.68 -12.96
N ASP A 106 -1.74 -16.66 -14.14
CA ASP A 106 -1.14 -17.23 -15.36
C ASP A 106 -0.11 -16.30 -16.01
N VAL A 107 -0.39 -14.98 -16.10
CA VAL A 107 0.52 -14.03 -16.75
C VAL A 107 1.83 -13.88 -15.96
N ALA A 108 1.78 -13.99 -14.64
CA ALA A 108 2.95 -13.92 -13.76
C ALA A 108 3.97 -15.04 -14.04
N LYS A 109 3.56 -16.19 -14.57
CA LYS A 109 4.45 -17.33 -14.84
C LYS A 109 5.48 -17.07 -15.94
N THR A 110 5.32 -15.99 -16.69
CA THR A 110 6.18 -15.66 -17.82
C THR A 110 6.75 -14.26 -17.67
N ALA A 111 7.99 -14.07 -18.14
CA ALA A 111 8.61 -12.75 -18.12
C ALA A 111 7.80 -11.77 -18.97
N GLN A 112 7.55 -10.57 -18.46
CA GLN A 112 6.79 -9.54 -19.18
C GLN A 112 7.67 -8.33 -19.49
N PRO A 113 7.65 -7.81 -20.73
CA PRO A 113 8.30 -6.54 -21.04
C PRO A 113 7.59 -5.40 -20.30
N PHE A 114 8.35 -4.49 -19.69
CA PHE A 114 7.79 -3.42 -18.88
C PHE A 114 8.61 -2.13 -19.03
N GLY A 115 8.51 -1.52 -20.21
CA GLY A 115 9.24 -0.29 -20.53
C GLY A 115 10.75 -0.54 -20.61
N PRO A 116 11.58 0.20 -19.85
CA PRO A 116 13.02 -0.04 -19.81
C PRO A 116 13.40 -1.28 -18.98
N TYR A 117 12.41 -1.95 -18.36
CA TYR A 117 12.62 -3.10 -17.48
C TYR A 117 11.97 -4.38 -18.03
N THR A 118 12.24 -5.50 -17.36
CA THR A 118 11.55 -6.77 -17.55
C THR A 118 11.05 -7.26 -16.19
N ILE A 119 9.76 -7.57 -16.09
CA ILE A 119 9.21 -8.23 -14.90
C ILE A 119 9.59 -9.72 -15.01
N ALA A 120 10.28 -10.22 -13.99
CA ALA A 120 10.70 -11.61 -13.93
C ALA A 120 9.48 -12.55 -13.77
N PRO A 121 9.55 -13.79 -14.30
CA PRO A 121 8.50 -14.77 -14.10
C PRO A 121 8.45 -15.23 -12.64
N VAL A 122 7.25 -15.40 -12.11
CA VAL A 122 6.96 -15.95 -10.79
C VAL A 122 5.93 -17.07 -10.96
N ASP A 123 6.38 -18.31 -10.83
CA ASP A 123 5.49 -19.47 -10.80
C ASP A 123 5.12 -19.79 -9.35
N LEU A 124 3.98 -19.24 -8.90
CA LEU A 124 3.51 -19.40 -7.52
C LEU A 124 3.31 -20.87 -7.13
N ASP A 125 2.90 -21.73 -8.06
CA ASP A 125 2.73 -23.15 -7.77
C ASP A 125 4.07 -23.82 -7.46
N ALA A 126 5.11 -23.52 -8.25
CA ALA A 126 6.45 -24.04 -8.05
C ALA A 126 7.14 -23.47 -6.80
N GLU A 127 6.93 -22.18 -6.53
CA GLU A 127 7.44 -21.51 -5.33
C GLU A 127 6.81 -22.10 -4.05
N LEU A 128 5.49 -22.34 -4.03
CA LEU A 128 4.83 -23.02 -2.91
C LEU A 128 5.27 -24.47 -2.76
N ALA A 129 5.53 -25.19 -3.85
CA ALA A 129 6.13 -26.54 -3.80
C ALA A 129 7.55 -26.53 -3.19
N THR A 130 8.32 -25.48 -3.45
CA THR A 130 9.66 -25.29 -2.83
C THR A 130 9.53 -25.08 -1.32
N ILE A 131 8.56 -24.29 -0.86
CA ILE A 131 8.28 -24.11 0.57
C ILE A 131 7.85 -25.43 1.22
N GLU A 132 7.02 -26.23 0.55
CA GLU A 132 6.59 -27.54 1.04
C GLU A 132 7.77 -28.47 1.32
N ALA A 133 8.74 -28.50 0.41
CA ALA A 133 9.95 -29.33 0.49
C ALA A 133 11.01 -28.80 1.47
N THR A 134 10.83 -27.60 2.03
CA THR A 134 11.83 -26.92 2.87
C THR A 134 11.43 -26.94 4.35
N ASP A 135 12.37 -27.30 5.23
CA ASP A 135 12.24 -27.11 6.67
C ASP A 135 12.91 -25.81 7.10
N TYR A 136 12.36 -25.16 8.12
CA TYR A 136 12.76 -23.82 8.55
C TYR A 136 13.33 -23.83 9.97
N ALA A 137 14.26 -22.92 10.24
CA ALA A 137 14.92 -22.83 11.55
C ALA A 137 13.97 -22.39 12.68
N ASN A 138 12.98 -21.56 12.36
CA ASN A 138 11.99 -21.02 13.28
C ASN A 138 10.73 -20.59 12.49
N ASP A 139 9.67 -20.21 13.21
CA ASP A 139 8.40 -19.80 12.61
C ASP A 139 8.53 -18.54 11.72
N LEU A 140 9.31 -17.54 12.16
CA LEU A 140 9.56 -16.34 11.35
C LEU A 140 10.19 -16.70 10.00
N ALA A 141 11.16 -17.61 9.98
CA ALA A 141 11.81 -18.03 8.72
C ALA A 141 10.82 -18.67 7.72
N LEU A 142 9.79 -19.39 8.19
CA LEU A 142 8.70 -19.87 7.35
C LEU A 142 7.86 -18.71 6.79
N HIS A 143 7.46 -17.76 7.65
CA HIS A 143 6.65 -16.62 7.24
C HIS A 143 7.40 -15.63 6.34
N ASP A 144 8.71 -15.48 6.53
CA ASP A 144 9.60 -14.73 5.62
C ASP A 144 9.65 -15.41 4.26
N ALA A 145 9.78 -16.74 4.20
CA ALA A 145 9.75 -17.47 2.95
C ALA A 145 8.41 -17.31 2.21
N LEU A 146 7.28 -17.43 2.92
CA LEU A 146 5.94 -17.21 2.37
C LEU A 146 5.77 -15.76 1.85
N TYR A 147 6.16 -14.77 2.65
CA TYR A 147 6.13 -13.36 2.25
C TYR A 147 6.97 -13.11 0.98
N ASN A 148 8.18 -13.66 0.95
CA ASN A 148 9.14 -13.45 -0.13
C ASN A 148 8.72 -14.08 -1.46
N VAL A 149 7.83 -15.09 -1.47
CA VAL A 149 7.22 -15.60 -2.72
C VAL A 149 6.38 -14.53 -3.40
N PHE A 150 5.44 -13.93 -2.66
CA PHE A 150 4.51 -12.95 -3.24
C PHE A 150 5.17 -11.59 -3.47
N LYS A 151 6.18 -11.23 -2.67
CA LYS A 151 7.02 -10.02 -2.87
C LYS A 151 7.57 -9.93 -4.30
N LYS A 152 7.92 -11.05 -4.92
CA LYS A 152 8.47 -11.12 -6.29
C LYS A 152 7.48 -10.68 -7.37
N LEU A 153 6.18 -10.65 -7.07
CA LEU A 153 5.14 -10.20 -8.01
C LEU A 153 5.14 -8.68 -8.21
N TYR A 154 5.78 -7.93 -7.32
CA TYR A 154 5.81 -6.47 -7.34
C TYR A 154 4.40 -5.87 -7.41
N ASP A 155 3.50 -6.34 -6.55
CA ASP A 155 2.07 -6.07 -6.60
C ASP A 155 1.55 -5.82 -5.19
N ALA A 156 1.18 -4.57 -4.89
CA ALA A 156 0.64 -4.20 -3.58
C ALA A 156 -0.70 -4.89 -3.27
N HIS A 157 -1.47 -5.29 -4.29
CA HIS A 157 -2.72 -6.01 -4.12
C HIS A 157 -2.51 -7.49 -3.81
N THR A 158 -1.32 -8.03 -4.07
CA THR A 158 -1.03 -9.47 -3.94
C THR A 158 0.13 -9.75 -2.99
N HIS A 159 -0.21 -10.18 -1.78
CA HIS A 159 0.75 -10.35 -0.70
C HIS A 159 0.32 -11.45 0.28
N TYR A 160 1.31 -12.03 0.96
CA TYR A 160 1.08 -12.80 2.18
C TYR A 160 1.32 -11.90 3.40
N THR A 161 0.29 -11.71 4.22
CA THR A 161 0.42 -10.98 5.48
C THR A 161 0.95 -11.93 6.54
N LYS A 162 2.15 -11.63 7.06
CA LYS A 162 2.71 -12.36 8.20
C LYS A 162 1.78 -12.20 9.42
N PRO A 163 1.80 -13.15 10.37
CA PRO A 163 1.08 -13.02 11.63
C PRO A 163 1.26 -11.65 12.31
N ALA A 164 0.19 -11.11 12.89
CA ALA A 164 0.14 -9.76 13.46
C ALA A 164 1.20 -9.51 14.55
N LEU A 165 1.70 -10.59 15.17
CA LEU A 165 2.83 -10.55 16.10
C LEU A 165 4.08 -9.90 15.46
N TYR A 166 4.42 -10.27 14.23
CA TYR A 166 5.62 -9.76 13.55
C TYR A 166 5.46 -8.30 13.12
N ALA A 167 4.23 -7.87 12.84
CA ALA A 167 3.90 -6.47 12.55
C ALA A 167 4.09 -5.52 13.75
N GLN A 168 4.34 -6.06 14.95
CA GLN A 168 4.64 -5.27 16.13
C GLN A 168 6.11 -4.84 16.22
N PHE A 169 6.98 -5.35 15.34
CA PHE A 169 8.41 -5.08 15.38
C PHE A 169 8.89 -4.28 14.17
N TYR A 170 9.76 -3.32 14.44
CA TYR A 170 10.36 -2.45 13.43
C TYR A 170 11.84 -2.30 13.73
N ALA A 171 12.71 -2.42 12.72
CA ALA A 171 14.10 -2.01 12.85
C ALA A 171 14.29 -0.66 12.14
N LEU A 172 15.05 0.25 12.75
CA LEU A 172 15.30 1.57 12.20
C LEU A 172 16.70 2.09 12.54
N GLN A 173 17.17 3.00 11.68
CA GLN A 173 18.37 3.80 11.89
C GLN A 173 17.99 5.28 12.05
N PRO A 174 18.76 6.07 12.82
CA PRO A 174 18.60 7.52 12.89
C PRO A 174 19.16 8.20 11.63
N ALA A 175 18.60 7.85 10.47
CA ALA A 175 19.04 8.33 9.17
C ALA A 175 17.84 8.44 8.23
N SER A 176 17.93 9.39 7.31
CA SER A 176 16.90 9.70 6.34
C SER A 176 17.59 10.09 5.04
N LEU A 177 17.18 9.48 3.93
CA LEU A 177 17.83 9.65 2.63
C LEU A 177 16.85 10.30 1.65
N TYR A 178 17.39 11.05 0.69
CA TYR A 178 16.66 11.51 -0.47
C TYR A 178 17.58 11.55 -1.69
N SER A 179 16.99 11.43 -2.89
CA SER A 179 17.69 11.45 -4.17
C SER A 179 17.21 12.63 -5.00
N ILE A 180 18.12 13.49 -5.42
CA ILE A 180 17.82 14.74 -6.11
C ILE A 180 18.67 14.92 -7.36
N GLU A 181 18.27 15.85 -8.21
CA GLU A 181 19.14 16.39 -9.24
C GLU A 181 19.93 17.58 -8.72
N ARG A 182 21.24 17.55 -8.93
CA ARG A 182 22.14 18.69 -8.73
C ARG A 182 23.05 18.82 -9.93
N ASN A 183 23.01 19.97 -10.59
CA ASN A 183 23.87 20.29 -11.75
C ASN A 183 23.83 19.21 -12.85
N GLY A 184 22.64 18.67 -13.16
CA GLY A 184 22.49 17.61 -14.15
C GLY A 184 23.02 16.25 -13.72
N THR A 185 23.19 15.99 -12.42
CA THR A 185 23.61 14.69 -11.88
C THR A 185 22.69 14.23 -10.76
N GLN A 186 22.49 12.92 -10.64
CA GLN A 186 21.72 12.33 -9.55
C GLN A 186 22.59 12.19 -8.32
N VAL A 187 22.13 12.72 -7.19
CA VAL A 187 22.86 12.74 -5.93
C VAL A 187 21.96 12.20 -4.81
N VAL A 188 22.54 11.33 -3.97
CA VAL A 188 21.90 10.87 -2.72
C VAL A 188 22.43 11.71 -1.57
N GLN A 189 21.53 12.21 -0.72
CA GLN A 189 21.90 12.97 0.47
C GLN A 189 21.25 12.42 1.73
N LEU A 190 21.89 12.70 2.87
CA LEU A 190 21.27 12.54 4.19
C LEU A 190 20.52 13.81 4.58
N SER A 191 19.31 13.66 5.13
CA SER A 191 18.66 14.71 5.90
C SER A 191 18.97 14.57 7.38
N HIS A 192 18.78 15.66 8.12
CA HIS A 192 18.89 15.65 9.57
C HIS A 192 17.94 14.58 10.15
N PRO A 193 18.40 13.71 11.07
CA PRO A 193 17.54 12.71 11.68
C PRO A 193 16.53 13.37 12.62
N ASP A 194 15.41 12.67 12.86
CA ASP A 194 14.43 13.15 13.84
C ASP A 194 15.08 13.24 15.23
N ALA A 195 14.83 14.34 15.95
CA ALA A 195 15.45 14.60 17.24
C ALA A 195 15.08 13.53 18.29
N THR A 196 13.89 12.90 18.16
CA THR A 196 13.46 11.79 19.03
C THR A 196 14.31 10.55 18.75
N GLU A 197 14.53 10.21 17.48
CA GLU A 197 15.37 9.08 17.08
C GLU A 197 16.80 9.23 17.53
N ALA A 198 17.39 10.41 17.29
CA ALA A 198 18.74 10.72 17.75
C ALA A 198 18.85 10.60 19.29
N ALA A 199 17.83 11.05 20.04
CA ALA A 199 17.82 10.93 21.50
C ALA A 199 17.70 9.48 22.00
N ILE A 200 16.89 8.65 21.32
CA ILE A 200 16.78 7.23 21.63
C ILE A 200 18.08 6.52 21.28
N TYR A 201 18.64 6.78 20.10
CA TYR A 201 19.88 6.17 19.65
C TYR A 201 21.02 6.40 20.65
N LYS A 202 21.17 7.64 21.14
CA LYS A 202 22.14 8.00 22.21
C LYS A 202 21.92 7.24 23.52
N THR A 203 20.69 6.81 23.80
CA THR A 203 20.36 6.03 24.99
C THR A 203 20.81 4.57 24.86
N PHE A 204 20.70 3.99 23.65
CA PHE A 204 21.08 2.60 23.38
C PHE A 204 22.55 2.41 23.06
N TYR A 205 23.21 3.47 22.57
CA TYR A 205 24.60 3.43 22.14
C TYR A 205 25.45 4.56 22.76
N PRO A 206 25.45 4.76 24.09
CA PRO A 206 26.05 5.93 24.74
C PRO A 206 27.57 6.05 24.55
N ASP A 207 28.24 4.95 24.23
CA ASP A 207 29.68 4.88 24.07
C ASP A 207 30.14 5.11 22.61
N LEU A 208 29.20 5.27 21.67
CA LEU A 208 29.52 5.57 20.28
C LEU A 208 29.64 7.08 20.05
N ASP A 209 30.52 7.46 19.12
CA ASP A 209 30.48 8.82 18.59
C ASP A 209 29.22 9.01 17.74
N HIS A 210 28.56 10.14 17.93
CA HIS A 210 27.23 10.43 17.40
C HIS A 210 27.28 11.64 16.48
N ASP A 211 27.82 11.45 15.29
CA ASP A 211 27.80 12.48 14.25
C ASP A 211 26.47 12.45 13.50
N PHE A 212 25.59 13.39 13.84
CA PHE A 212 24.31 13.64 13.16
C PHE A 212 24.33 14.93 12.33
N ASP A 213 25.49 15.59 12.19
CA ASP A 213 25.65 16.79 11.38
C ASP A 213 25.87 16.42 9.91
N VAL A 214 24.85 15.84 9.30
CA VAL A 214 24.91 15.24 7.96
C VAL A 214 24.11 15.98 6.90
N SER A 215 23.43 17.06 7.27
CA SER A 215 22.70 17.90 6.31
C SER A 215 23.66 18.53 5.30
N GLY A 216 23.34 18.43 4.01
CA GLY A 216 24.19 18.96 2.93
C GLY A 216 25.37 18.06 2.54
N TRP A 217 25.49 16.89 3.18
CA TRP A 217 26.47 15.87 2.80
C TRP A 217 25.86 14.87 1.82
N ASP A 218 26.58 14.62 0.73
CA ASP A 218 26.23 13.64 -0.29
C ASP A 218 26.76 12.27 0.13
N VAL A 219 25.94 11.24 -0.03
CA VAL A 219 26.32 9.84 0.22
C VAL A 219 26.97 9.28 -1.03
N VAL A 220 28.26 8.99 -0.97
CA VAL A 220 29.01 8.41 -2.10
C VAL A 220 29.05 6.89 -2.04
N GLU A 221 29.21 6.32 -0.84
CA GLU A 221 29.23 4.87 -0.64
C GLU A 221 28.40 4.47 0.58
N ILE A 222 27.82 3.27 0.51
CA ILE A 222 27.12 2.59 1.59
C ILE A 222 27.81 1.23 1.76
N ASP A 223 28.33 0.96 2.95
CA ASP A 223 29.12 -0.24 3.26
C ASP A 223 30.26 -0.52 2.25
N GLY A 224 30.89 0.56 1.75
CA GLY A 224 32.00 0.50 0.79
C GLY A 224 31.59 0.23 -0.67
N ALA A 225 30.30 0.17 -0.98
CA ALA A 225 29.78 0.08 -2.35
C ALA A 225 29.13 1.41 -2.78
N PRO A 226 29.07 1.74 -4.09
CA PRO A 226 28.44 2.97 -4.56
C PRO A 226 27.00 3.12 -4.03
N ALA A 227 26.67 4.30 -3.50
CA ALA A 227 25.40 4.50 -2.80
C ALA A 227 24.17 4.27 -3.69
N LEU A 228 24.20 4.79 -4.92
CA LEU A 228 23.09 4.61 -5.88
C LEU A 228 22.88 3.14 -6.25
N ASP A 229 23.95 2.40 -6.51
CA ASP A 229 23.85 0.96 -6.83
C ASP A 229 23.32 0.17 -5.64
N THR A 230 23.80 0.45 -4.43
CA THR A 230 23.34 -0.20 -3.20
C THR A 230 21.85 0.03 -2.95
N LEU A 231 21.37 1.26 -3.16
CA LEU A 231 19.98 1.63 -2.97
C LEU A 231 19.07 1.04 -4.06
N ARG A 232 19.54 0.97 -5.31
CA ARG A 232 18.85 0.26 -6.41
C ARG A 232 18.73 -1.22 -6.09
N ASP A 233 19.83 -1.87 -5.74
CA ASP A 233 19.85 -3.30 -5.43
C ASP A 233 18.92 -3.61 -4.25
N PHE A 234 18.90 -2.75 -3.23
CA PHE A 234 17.93 -2.87 -2.14
C PHE A 234 16.49 -2.72 -2.64
N ALA A 235 16.19 -1.70 -3.46
CA ALA A 235 14.86 -1.48 -4.00
C ALA A 235 14.36 -2.69 -4.81
N ASP A 236 15.22 -3.28 -5.64
CA ASP A 236 14.86 -4.43 -6.48
C ASP A 236 14.75 -5.75 -5.71
N THR A 237 15.43 -5.90 -4.57
CA THR A 237 15.43 -7.17 -3.80
C THR A 237 14.52 -7.17 -2.58
N HIS A 238 14.18 -5.99 -2.04
CA HIS A 238 13.42 -5.87 -0.79
C HIS A 238 12.09 -5.13 -0.92
N VAL A 239 11.84 -4.35 -1.98
CA VAL A 239 10.58 -3.60 -2.15
C VAL A 239 9.65 -4.32 -3.13
N GLY A 240 8.68 -5.07 -2.60
CA GLY A 240 7.78 -5.93 -3.41
C GLY A 240 6.43 -5.34 -3.80
N LEU A 241 6.23 -4.03 -3.69
CA LEU A 241 4.89 -3.43 -3.84
C LEU A 241 4.60 -2.89 -5.26
N LEU A 242 5.63 -2.69 -6.09
CA LEU A 242 5.56 -1.79 -7.25
C LEU A 242 6.38 -2.35 -8.42
N LYS A 243 5.83 -2.39 -9.63
CA LYS A 243 6.49 -2.95 -10.84
C LYS A 243 7.57 -2.05 -11.44
N ASP A 244 7.37 -0.74 -11.38
CA ASP A 244 8.34 0.24 -11.87
C ASP A 244 9.53 0.37 -10.91
N ALA A 245 10.76 0.16 -11.43
CA ALA A 245 11.97 0.18 -10.61
C ALA A 245 12.28 1.59 -10.07
N GLY A 246 11.97 2.64 -10.82
CA GLY A 246 12.14 4.02 -10.37
C GLY A 246 11.23 4.34 -9.18
N THR A 247 9.98 3.86 -9.24
CA THR A 247 9.03 4.00 -8.13
C THR A 247 9.46 3.19 -6.89
N ARG A 248 9.96 1.95 -7.06
CA ARG A 248 10.55 1.19 -5.94
C ARG A 248 11.73 1.92 -5.32
N PHE A 249 12.58 2.53 -6.13
CA PHE A 249 13.72 3.32 -5.65
C PHE A 249 13.27 4.52 -4.82
N ASN A 250 12.24 5.25 -5.27
CA ASN A 250 11.65 6.34 -4.49
C ASN A 250 11.16 5.87 -3.10
N LEU A 251 10.50 4.71 -3.04
CA LEU A 251 10.06 4.12 -1.78
C LEU A 251 11.24 3.66 -0.91
N ALA A 252 12.26 3.06 -1.51
CA ALA A 252 13.47 2.62 -0.82
C ALA A 252 14.24 3.79 -0.19
N VAL A 253 14.35 4.92 -0.91
CA VAL A 253 15.22 6.03 -0.51
C VAL A 253 14.49 7.06 0.35
N SER A 254 13.43 7.69 -0.19
CA SER A 254 12.74 8.80 0.49
C SER A 254 11.42 8.40 1.13
N GLY A 255 10.98 7.17 0.88
CA GLY A 255 9.71 6.66 1.36
C GLY A 255 8.51 7.27 0.64
N PHE A 256 8.69 7.91 -0.52
CA PHE A 256 7.69 8.76 -1.20
C PHE A 256 7.53 10.17 -0.63
N GLY A 257 8.64 10.87 -0.42
CA GLY A 257 8.56 12.24 0.12
C GLY A 257 8.13 12.22 1.58
N ARG A 258 8.69 11.31 2.36
CA ARG A 258 8.30 10.99 3.73
C ARG A 258 9.41 11.17 4.74
N GLY A 259 10.62 11.37 4.25
CA GLY A 259 11.84 11.42 5.03
C GLY A 259 12.25 10.06 5.60
N ARG A 260 11.59 8.94 5.28
CA ARG A 260 11.93 7.61 5.81
C ARG A 260 11.78 6.54 4.75
N GLY A 261 12.85 6.29 4.02
CA GLY A 261 12.89 5.24 3.03
C GLY A 261 12.85 3.83 3.60
N MET A 262 12.34 2.93 2.76
CA MET A 262 12.47 1.47 2.79
C MET A 262 13.84 1.00 3.29
N PHE A 263 14.91 1.74 2.98
CA PHE A 263 16.30 1.42 3.25
C PHE A 263 16.79 1.71 4.68
N VAL A 264 16.17 2.62 5.41
CA VAL A 264 16.57 2.96 6.81
C VAL A 264 15.52 2.55 7.84
N TYR A 265 14.37 2.08 7.37
CA TYR A 265 13.22 1.64 8.17
C TYR A 265 12.72 0.28 7.68
N ARG A 266 12.64 -0.72 8.56
CA ARG A 266 12.21 -2.10 8.25
C ARG A 266 11.07 -2.53 9.17
N PRO A 267 9.80 -2.38 8.75
CA PRO A 267 8.70 -3.09 9.39
C PRO A 267 8.84 -4.59 9.14
N LEU A 268 8.86 -5.41 10.20
CA LEU A 268 9.03 -6.87 10.06
C LEU A 268 7.80 -7.56 9.46
N SER A 269 6.67 -6.86 9.34
CA SER A 269 5.50 -7.32 8.57
C SER A 269 5.83 -7.51 7.09
N SER A 270 6.77 -6.73 6.53
CA SER A 270 7.10 -6.72 5.10
C SER A 270 8.59 -6.81 4.79
N HIS A 271 9.44 -6.98 5.81
CA HIS A 271 10.88 -7.10 5.64
C HIS A 271 11.45 -8.20 6.52
N ASP A 272 12.58 -8.73 6.09
CA ASP A 272 13.42 -9.60 6.90
C ASP A 272 14.16 -8.77 7.96
N VAL A 273 14.59 -9.40 9.05
CA VAL A 273 15.41 -8.74 10.06
C VAL A 273 16.76 -8.33 9.44
N PRO A 274 17.25 -7.09 9.68
CA PRO A 274 18.57 -6.69 9.21
C PRO A 274 19.67 -7.69 9.58
N SER A 275 20.45 -8.10 8.57
CA SER A 275 21.55 -9.06 8.74
C SER A 275 22.72 -8.39 9.47
N ASN A 276 23.17 -7.24 8.97
CA ASN A 276 24.28 -6.46 9.51
C ASN A 276 23.86 -5.65 10.75
N ALA A 277 24.79 -5.51 11.71
CA ALA A 277 24.55 -4.77 12.95
C ALA A 277 24.47 -3.24 12.75
N SER A 278 25.10 -2.73 11.70
CA SER A 278 25.19 -1.32 11.36
C SER A 278 25.27 -1.12 9.85
N VAL A 279 25.04 0.11 9.40
CA VAL A 279 25.35 0.58 8.05
C VAL A 279 26.35 1.74 8.15
N GLU A 280 27.36 1.71 7.30
CA GLU A 280 28.35 2.77 7.14
C GLU A 280 28.04 3.63 5.92
N TYR A 281 28.12 4.96 6.07
CA TYR A 281 27.93 5.93 5.01
C TYR A 281 29.21 6.74 4.83
N SER A 282 29.81 6.66 3.64
CA SER A 282 30.89 7.56 3.22
C SER A 282 30.28 8.81 2.61
N LEU A 283 30.67 9.97 3.13
CA LEU A 283 30.06 11.26 2.84
C LEU A 283 31.05 12.24 2.22
N ILE A 284 30.57 13.07 1.29
CA ILE A 284 31.28 14.24 0.75
C ILE A 284 30.43 15.50 0.86
N HIS A 285 31.00 16.58 1.37
CA HIS A 285 30.28 17.85 1.51
C HIS A 285 30.25 18.60 0.19
N ALA A 286 29.05 18.88 -0.34
CA ALA A 286 28.86 19.39 -1.69
C ALA A 286 29.56 20.73 -1.98
N ALA A 287 29.74 21.60 -0.97
CA ALA A 287 30.34 22.92 -1.17
C ALA A 287 31.87 22.96 -0.91
N THR A 288 32.40 22.03 -0.13
CA THR A 288 33.81 22.10 0.36
C THR A 288 34.66 20.91 -0.07
N ASN A 289 34.05 19.85 -0.60
CA ASN A 289 34.69 18.56 -0.88
C ASN A 289 35.34 17.90 0.34
N ALA A 290 35.00 18.34 1.57
CA ALA A 290 35.39 17.63 2.77
C ALA A 290 34.75 16.25 2.78
N THR A 291 35.45 15.25 3.32
CA THR A 291 34.95 13.88 3.42
C THR A 291 34.87 13.45 4.87
N LYS A 292 33.89 12.61 5.19
CA LYS A 292 33.78 11.94 6.49
C LYS A 292 33.00 10.64 6.35
N THR A 293 33.04 9.82 7.39
CA THR A 293 32.30 8.57 7.47
C THR A 293 31.44 8.59 8.73
N VAL A 294 30.18 8.20 8.61
CA VAL A 294 29.27 7.99 9.74
C VAL A 294 28.77 6.56 9.74
N ARG A 295 28.55 5.99 10.93
CA ARG A 295 28.07 4.61 11.09
C ARG A 295 26.90 4.58 12.05
N TYR A 296 25.79 3.99 11.60
CA TYR A 296 24.58 3.89 12.41
C TYR A 296 24.20 2.43 12.66
N ASN A 297 24.11 2.05 13.93
CA ASN A 297 23.60 0.76 14.36
C ASN A 297 22.08 0.71 14.20
N TRP A 298 21.53 -0.50 14.04
CA TRP A 298 20.08 -0.69 14.11
C TRP A 298 19.60 -0.66 15.56
N PHE A 299 18.48 0.00 15.81
CA PHE A 299 17.66 -0.27 16.99
C PHE A 299 16.26 -0.63 16.55
N ALA A 300 15.45 -1.15 17.45
CA ALA A 300 14.14 -1.67 17.11
C ALA A 300 13.05 -1.19 18.05
N LEU A 301 11.84 -1.06 17.50
CA LEU A 301 10.62 -0.79 18.25
C LEU A 301 9.88 -2.09 18.49
N ASN A 302 9.33 -2.21 19.69
CA ASN A 302 8.63 -3.39 20.15
C ASN A 302 7.22 -3.04 20.65
N GLY A 303 6.23 -3.24 19.77
CA GLY A 303 4.82 -3.09 20.06
C GLY A 303 4.26 -4.13 21.02
N VAL A 304 4.90 -5.31 21.13
CA VAL A 304 4.47 -6.42 22.02
C VAL A 304 4.54 -6.02 23.49
N ALA A 305 5.56 -5.23 23.87
CA ALA A 305 5.78 -4.77 25.24
C ALA A 305 4.81 -3.65 25.66
N GLN A 306 3.49 -3.92 25.71
CA GLN A 306 2.48 -2.93 26.07
C GLN A 306 2.52 -2.49 27.56
N PRO A 307 2.02 -1.29 27.91
CA PRO A 307 2.06 -0.78 29.28
C PRO A 307 1.21 -1.65 30.20
N GLY A 308 0.27 -2.47 29.69
CA GLY A 308 -0.47 -3.45 30.50
C GLY A 308 0.33 -4.69 30.93
N ARG A 309 1.46 -4.98 30.29
CA ARG A 309 2.29 -6.19 30.49
C ARG A 309 3.69 -5.88 31.05
N ALA A 310 4.11 -4.62 31.02
CA ALA A 310 5.36 -4.15 31.59
C ALA A 310 5.16 -3.63 33.04
N PRO A 311 6.19 -3.70 33.91
CA PRO A 311 6.12 -3.20 35.29
C PRO A 311 5.63 -1.74 35.36
N GLU A 312 4.96 -1.33 36.44
CA GLU A 312 4.39 0.03 36.59
C GLU A 312 5.43 1.16 36.39
N GLU A 313 6.69 0.86 36.71
CA GLU A 313 7.87 1.70 36.54
C GLU A 313 8.24 2.00 35.07
N SER A 314 7.81 1.17 34.10
CA SER A 314 8.09 1.39 32.67
C SER A 314 6.98 2.14 31.94
N LYS A 315 5.81 2.31 32.58
CA LYS A 315 4.64 3.02 32.01
C LYS A 315 4.77 4.54 32.15
N THR A 316 5.72 5.00 32.95
CA THR A 316 5.98 6.39 33.25
C THR A 316 7.44 6.67 32.93
N GLY A 317 7.70 7.50 31.91
CA GLY A 317 9.08 7.84 31.56
C GLY A 317 9.25 8.45 30.17
N LYS A 318 10.41 9.05 29.98
CA LYS A 318 10.84 9.70 28.73
C LYS A 318 10.78 8.76 27.51
N LEU A 319 11.11 7.47 27.70
CA LEU A 319 11.10 6.47 26.63
C LEU A 319 9.68 6.06 26.19
N GLU A 320 8.71 5.91 27.09
CA GLU A 320 7.32 5.62 26.66
C GLU A 320 6.73 6.81 25.90
N HIS A 321 7.02 8.05 26.32
CA HIS A 321 6.64 9.24 25.55
C HIS A 321 7.28 9.24 24.15
N TYR A 322 8.56 8.88 24.04
CA TYR A 322 9.24 8.73 22.76
C TYR A 322 8.70 7.59 21.92
N PHE A 323 8.33 6.45 22.52
CA PHE A 323 7.69 5.35 21.82
C PHE A 323 6.34 5.79 21.24
N GLN A 324 5.48 6.43 22.04
CA GLN A 324 4.20 6.94 21.55
C GLN A 324 4.38 8.01 20.47
N ARG A 325 5.41 8.86 20.58
CA ARG A 325 5.76 9.83 19.54
C ARG A 325 6.26 9.17 18.26
N LEU A 326 7.15 8.17 18.34
CA LEU A 326 7.65 7.46 17.16
C LEU A 326 6.59 6.59 16.53
N VAL A 327 5.81 5.84 17.31
CA VAL A 327 4.67 5.08 16.81
C VAL A 327 3.68 6.02 16.14
N ARG A 328 3.34 7.15 16.77
CA ARG A 328 2.54 8.17 16.10
C ARG A 328 3.24 8.72 14.86
N HIS A 329 4.54 8.98 14.90
CA HIS A 329 5.24 9.52 13.74
C HIS A 329 5.45 8.46 12.64
N MET A 330 5.46 7.16 12.93
CA MET A 330 5.54 6.10 11.91
C MET A 330 4.16 5.76 11.34
N ILE A 331 3.11 5.91 12.13
CA ILE A 331 1.72 5.74 11.69
C ILE A 331 1.20 7.00 11.00
N TYR A 332 1.59 8.19 11.48
CA TYR A 332 1.04 9.48 11.06
C TYR A 332 2.04 10.40 10.37
N HIS A 333 3.35 10.25 10.51
CA HIS A 333 4.23 10.78 9.47
C HIS A 333 4.47 9.62 8.53
N SER A 334 3.63 9.62 7.49
CA SER A 334 4.12 9.99 6.15
C SER A 334 3.32 9.30 5.03
N LEU A 335 2.51 8.26 5.33
CA LEU A 335 1.33 7.88 4.50
C LEU A 335 0.08 8.67 4.93
N PHE A 336 0.09 9.20 6.15
CA PHE A 336 -1.10 9.60 6.91
C PHE A 336 -0.83 10.77 7.85
N GLU A 337 0.01 11.74 7.45
CA GLU A 337 -0.26 13.05 8.06
C GLU A 337 -1.70 13.33 7.64
N PRO A 338 -2.62 13.66 8.56
CA PRO A 338 -3.97 14.03 8.18
C PRO A 338 -3.90 15.38 7.47
N THR A 339 -3.33 15.38 6.27
CA THR A 339 -3.67 16.32 5.23
C THR A 339 -5.12 16.00 4.89
N PRO A 340 -5.99 17.01 4.74
CA PRO A 340 -7.32 16.79 4.20
C PRO A 340 -7.22 15.87 2.98
N GLU A 341 -8.08 14.86 2.87
CA GLU A 341 -8.06 13.94 1.73
C GLU A 341 -8.20 14.69 0.40
N VAL A 342 -8.80 15.89 0.46
CA VAL A 342 -8.80 16.90 -0.58
C VAL A 342 -8.43 18.25 0.02
N ASP A 343 -7.39 18.89 -0.54
CA ASP A 343 -6.91 20.21 -0.11
C ASP A 343 -6.68 21.13 -1.32
N TYR A 344 -6.85 22.44 -1.12
CA TYR A 344 -6.58 23.46 -2.14
C TYR A 344 -5.47 24.39 -1.66
N VAL A 345 -4.36 24.39 -2.39
CA VAL A 345 -3.17 25.19 -2.05
C VAL A 345 -2.96 26.24 -3.12
N ASP A 346 -3.09 27.50 -2.72
CA ASP A 346 -2.67 28.63 -3.52
C ASP A 346 -1.12 28.66 -3.60
N GLN A 347 -0.58 28.91 -4.79
CA GLN A 347 0.86 29.03 -5.00
C GLN A 347 1.23 30.50 -5.15
N ASP A 348 2.50 30.83 -4.87
CA ASP A 348 3.03 32.18 -5.10
C ASP A 348 2.90 32.62 -6.58
N ASP A 349 2.79 31.66 -7.51
CA ASP A 349 2.41 31.92 -8.90
C ASP A 349 0.89 32.23 -8.98
N ALA A 350 0.59 33.48 -9.37
CA ALA A 350 -0.77 33.98 -9.48
C ALA A 350 -1.66 33.16 -10.41
N ASP A 351 -1.11 32.44 -11.39
CA ASP A 351 -1.86 31.64 -12.36
C ASP A 351 -2.10 30.20 -11.93
N VAL A 352 -1.41 29.72 -10.89
CA VAL A 352 -1.40 28.31 -10.48
C VAL A 352 -2.25 28.09 -9.24
N GLY A 353 -3.12 27.07 -9.27
CA GLY A 353 -3.78 26.52 -8.10
C GLY A 353 -3.55 25.01 -8.01
N VAL A 354 -3.41 24.48 -6.80
CA VAL A 354 -3.14 23.05 -6.58
C VAL A 354 -4.34 22.40 -5.91
N LEU A 355 -4.87 21.35 -6.53
CA LEU A 355 -5.80 20.41 -5.92
C LEU A 355 -5.03 19.16 -5.47
N LYS A 356 -4.84 18.99 -4.17
CA LYS A 356 -4.25 17.77 -3.62
C LYS A 356 -5.33 16.74 -3.35
N ILE A 357 -5.14 15.51 -3.83
CA ILE A 357 -6.01 14.37 -3.51
C ILE A 357 -5.13 13.30 -2.85
N GLY A 358 -5.19 13.21 -1.53
CA GLY A 358 -4.38 12.28 -0.73
C GLY A 358 -4.88 10.83 -0.75
N GLY A 359 -6.17 10.62 -1.05
CA GLY A 359 -6.79 9.29 -1.11
C GLY A 359 -8.25 9.36 -1.56
N PHE A 360 -8.77 8.25 -2.07
CA PHE A 360 -10.19 8.05 -2.41
C PHE A 360 -10.94 7.24 -1.35
N SER A 361 -10.41 7.19 -0.13
CA SER A 361 -10.99 6.52 1.04
C SER A 361 -10.56 7.26 2.31
N SER A 362 -11.32 7.12 3.40
CA SER A 362 -10.97 7.69 4.69
C SER A 362 -9.60 7.15 5.14
N LEU A 363 -8.67 8.07 5.42
CA LEU A 363 -7.32 7.70 5.89
C LEU A 363 -7.33 7.22 7.35
N THR A 364 -8.39 7.50 8.11
CA THR A 364 -8.53 7.08 9.52
C THR A 364 -9.27 5.75 9.69
N GLY A 365 -9.81 5.17 8.61
CA GLY A 365 -10.61 3.94 8.66
C GLY A 365 -12.02 4.13 9.24
N ASP A 366 -12.38 5.35 9.66
CA ASP A 366 -13.74 5.71 10.05
C ASP A 366 -14.53 6.04 8.78
N GLU A 367 -15.02 5.01 8.10
CA GLU A 367 -15.98 5.15 7.01
C GLU A 367 -17.39 5.40 7.56
N ASP A 368 -17.56 6.49 8.29
CA ASP A 368 -18.90 7.02 8.51
C ASP A 368 -19.43 7.44 7.13
N GLY A 369 -20.70 7.15 6.83
CA GLY A 369 -21.34 7.40 5.52
C GLY A 369 -21.35 8.86 5.02
N THR A 370 -20.65 9.75 5.70
CA THR A 370 -20.37 11.14 5.34
C THR A 370 -19.08 11.32 4.51
N PHE A 371 -18.13 10.37 4.53
CA PHE A 371 -16.82 10.55 3.86
C PHE A 371 -16.98 10.87 2.37
N ASN A 372 -17.69 10.04 1.60
CA ASN A 372 -17.86 10.23 0.15
C ASN A 372 -18.50 11.58 -0.19
N THR A 373 -19.47 12.02 0.63
CA THR A 373 -20.13 13.32 0.48
C THR A 373 -19.18 14.48 0.80
N LEU A 374 -18.38 14.36 1.87
CA LEU A 374 -17.39 15.37 2.24
C LEU A 374 -16.27 15.46 1.22
N PHE A 375 -15.79 14.33 0.72
CA PHE A 375 -14.81 14.27 -0.36
C PHE A 375 -15.32 15.03 -1.59
N ALA A 376 -16.51 14.66 -2.09
CA ALA A 376 -17.08 15.30 -3.28
C ALA A 376 -17.25 16.81 -3.06
N LYS A 377 -17.76 17.21 -1.89
CA LYS A 377 -17.89 18.61 -1.51
C LYS A 377 -16.54 19.34 -1.51
N ASN A 378 -15.50 18.76 -0.93
CA ASN A 378 -14.18 19.39 -0.84
C ASN A 378 -13.55 19.54 -2.24
N VAL A 379 -13.71 18.57 -3.14
CA VAL A 379 -13.30 18.72 -4.55
C VAL A 379 -14.06 19.88 -5.20
N THR A 380 -15.37 19.95 -5.02
CA THR A 380 -16.21 20.97 -5.66
C THR A 380 -15.92 22.37 -5.14
N ASP A 381 -15.68 22.51 -3.84
CA ASP A 381 -15.35 23.79 -3.22
C ASP A 381 -13.95 24.25 -3.64
N SER A 382 -12.98 23.33 -3.71
CA SER A 382 -11.61 23.62 -4.16
C SER A 382 -11.59 24.14 -5.61
N LEU A 383 -12.32 23.48 -6.51
CA LEU A 383 -12.39 23.93 -7.91
C LEU A 383 -13.22 25.20 -8.09
N ALA A 384 -14.25 25.42 -7.25
CA ALA A 384 -14.95 26.70 -7.23
C ALA A 384 -14.06 27.83 -6.74
N GLN A 385 -13.19 27.58 -5.76
CA GLN A 385 -12.20 28.54 -5.27
C GLN A 385 -11.16 28.85 -6.34
N PHE A 386 -10.63 27.83 -7.03
CA PHE A 386 -9.74 27.99 -8.18
C PHE A 386 -10.31 28.97 -9.23
N VAL A 387 -11.60 28.85 -9.55
CA VAL A 387 -12.29 29.76 -10.48
C VAL A 387 -12.44 31.17 -9.88
N GLN A 388 -12.79 31.30 -8.61
CA GLN A 388 -12.91 32.59 -7.92
C GLN A 388 -11.59 33.35 -7.85
N ASP A 389 -10.49 32.63 -7.69
CA ASP A 389 -9.13 33.16 -7.63
C ASP A 389 -8.58 33.54 -9.02
N ASN A 390 -9.34 33.30 -10.10
CA ASN A 390 -8.94 33.52 -11.49
C ASN A 390 -7.67 32.74 -11.91
N LYS A 391 -7.45 31.56 -11.32
CA LYS A 391 -6.35 30.68 -11.72
C LYS A 391 -6.58 30.10 -13.12
N THR A 392 -5.50 29.82 -13.83
CA THR A 392 -5.54 29.32 -15.21
C THR A 392 -4.83 27.97 -15.39
N THR A 393 -3.93 27.60 -14.48
CA THR A 393 -3.21 26.32 -14.47
C THR A 393 -3.57 25.52 -13.21
N LEU A 394 -4.17 24.33 -13.38
CA LEU A 394 -4.50 23.43 -12.29
C LEU A 394 -3.45 22.33 -12.15
N VAL A 395 -2.77 22.29 -11.00
CA VAL A 395 -1.95 21.15 -10.60
C VAL A 395 -2.79 20.20 -9.77
N ILE A 396 -2.82 18.92 -10.13
CA ILE A 396 -3.46 17.86 -9.35
C ILE A 396 -2.36 17.02 -8.70
N ASP A 397 -2.17 17.19 -7.39
CA ASP A 397 -1.18 16.43 -6.62
C ASP A 397 -1.76 15.09 -6.15
N LEU A 398 -1.14 14.00 -6.63
CA LEU A 398 -1.45 12.61 -6.33
C LEU A 398 -0.27 11.90 -5.65
N THR A 399 0.66 12.67 -5.07
CA THR A 399 1.75 12.10 -4.26
C THR A 399 1.18 11.39 -3.04
N GLY A 400 1.72 10.22 -2.73
CA GLY A 400 1.31 9.38 -1.60
C GLY A 400 -0.05 8.69 -1.73
N ASN A 401 -0.83 8.97 -2.78
CA ASN A 401 -2.20 8.47 -2.91
C ASN A 401 -2.23 6.95 -3.25
N GLY A 402 -2.64 6.14 -2.27
CA GLY A 402 -2.71 4.68 -2.39
C GLY A 402 -3.99 4.15 -3.06
N GLY A 403 -4.95 5.02 -3.40
CA GLY A 403 -6.25 4.66 -3.96
C GLY A 403 -7.40 4.80 -2.98
N GLY A 404 -8.36 3.87 -3.02
CA GLY A 404 -9.62 3.94 -2.27
C GLY A 404 -10.79 3.46 -3.11
N ASP A 405 -11.93 4.14 -3.07
CA ASP A 405 -13.14 3.76 -3.80
C ASP A 405 -13.07 4.10 -5.31
N ILE A 406 -13.08 3.07 -6.16
CA ILE A 406 -12.98 3.20 -7.62
C ILE A 406 -14.08 4.10 -8.20
N CYS A 407 -15.31 4.02 -7.69
CA CYS A 407 -16.42 4.81 -8.20
C CYS A 407 -16.29 6.29 -7.84
N LEU A 408 -15.69 6.61 -6.68
CA LEU A 408 -15.35 7.98 -6.32
C LEU A 408 -14.29 8.57 -7.27
N GLY A 409 -13.31 7.75 -7.68
CA GLY A 409 -12.36 8.08 -8.73
C GLY A 409 -13.03 8.47 -10.06
N TYR A 410 -13.92 7.61 -10.57
CA TYR A 410 -14.64 7.90 -11.83
C TYR A 410 -15.55 9.13 -11.74
N ALA A 411 -16.25 9.32 -10.63
CA ALA A 411 -17.09 10.50 -10.41
C ALA A 411 -16.25 11.80 -10.41
N THR A 412 -15.05 11.74 -9.85
CA THR A 412 -14.09 12.87 -9.84
C THR A 412 -13.60 13.19 -11.25
N ILE A 413 -13.25 12.19 -12.07
CA ILE A 413 -12.86 12.39 -13.50
C ILE A 413 -13.98 13.10 -14.26
N ARG A 414 -15.20 12.58 -14.10
CA ARG A 414 -16.41 13.11 -14.76
C ARG A 414 -16.63 14.59 -14.41
N TYR A 415 -16.38 14.98 -13.16
CA TYR A 415 -16.55 16.36 -12.71
C TYR A 415 -15.41 17.28 -13.18
N LEU A 416 -14.15 16.82 -13.15
CA LEU A 416 -12.98 17.56 -13.63
C LEU A 416 -13.01 17.83 -15.15
N PHE A 417 -13.61 16.93 -15.93
CA PHE A 417 -13.63 17.00 -17.38
C PHE A 417 -15.09 16.97 -17.89
N PRO A 418 -15.81 18.11 -17.85
CA PRO A 418 -17.24 18.18 -18.19
C PRO A 418 -17.59 17.67 -19.59
N GLN A 419 -16.64 17.71 -20.53
CA GLN A 419 -16.80 17.15 -21.88
C GLN A 419 -17.01 15.64 -21.90
N LEU A 420 -16.71 14.92 -20.81
CA LEU A 420 -16.96 13.49 -20.68
C LEU A 420 -18.40 13.15 -20.23
N ASP A 421 -19.19 14.16 -19.85
CA ASP A 421 -20.55 14.00 -19.33
C ASP A 421 -21.63 14.43 -20.34
N THR A 422 -21.48 14.04 -21.60
CA THR A 422 -22.39 14.49 -22.68
C THR A 422 -23.84 14.03 -22.52
N THR A 423 -24.07 12.97 -21.75
CA THR A 423 -25.40 12.37 -21.57
C THR A 423 -25.95 12.49 -20.16
N GLY A 424 -25.20 12.97 -19.15
CA GLY A 424 -25.67 13.05 -17.76
C GLY A 424 -25.35 11.80 -16.89
N PRO A 425 -25.78 11.78 -15.62
CA PRO A 425 -25.35 10.81 -14.58
C PRO A 425 -26.06 9.47 -14.66
N TYR A 426 -26.02 8.85 -15.83
CA TYR A 426 -26.64 7.56 -16.07
C TYR A 426 -25.63 6.41 -15.91
N GLU A 427 -26.14 5.28 -15.45
CA GLU A 427 -25.38 4.02 -15.44
C GLU A 427 -25.09 3.57 -16.88
N GLY A 428 -23.86 3.12 -17.13
CA GLY A 428 -23.40 2.79 -18.48
C GLY A 428 -23.11 4.01 -19.37
N ALA A 429 -22.88 5.18 -18.75
CA ALA A 429 -22.41 6.39 -19.41
C ALA A 429 -21.24 7.04 -18.64
N GLY A 430 -20.16 7.39 -19.33
CA GLY A 430 -19.06 8.20 -18.79
C GLY A 430 -17.81 7.36 -18.46
N PRO A 431 -16.88 7.87 -17.63
CA PRO A 431 -15.56 7.23 -17.47
C PRO A 431 -15.58 5.76 -17.02
N HIS A 432 -16.52 5.38 -16.15
CA HIS A 432 -16.60 4.03 -15.57
C HIS A 432 -17.00 2.94 -16.58
N ASP A 433 -17.81 3.28 -17.60
CA ASP A 433 -18.25 2.31 -18.62
C ASP A 433 -17.16 1.92 -19.63
N ARG A 434 -16.08 2.72 -19.66
CA ARG A 434 -14.92 2.53 -20.55
C ARG A 434 -13.93 1.53 -19.99
N ALA A 435 -14.02 1.27 -18.68
CA ALA A 435 -13.23 0.24 -18.05
C ALA A 435 -13.72 -1.15 -18.48
N THR A 436 -12.80 -2.10 -18.53
CA THR A 436 -13.13 -3.50 -18.74
C THR A 436 -12.29 -4.32 -17.78
N TYR A 437 -12.96 -4.97 -16.85
CA TYR A 437 -12.37 -5.79 -15.81
C TYR A 437 -12.63 -7.27 -16.10
N HIS A 438 -11.71 -8.10 -15.62
CA HIS A 438 -11.77 -9.55 -15.73
C HIS A 438 -11.51 -10.18 -14.36
N VAL A 439 -12.33 -11.16 -13.99
CA VAL A 439 -12.16 -11.98 -12.77
C VAL A 439 -11.68 -13.37 -13.17
N LYS A 440 -10.77 -13.94 -12.38
CA LYS A 440 -10.21 -15.27 -12.65
C LYS A 440 -11.23 -16.39 -12.43
N HIS A 441 -11.27 -17.36 -13.33
CA HIS A 441 -11.99 -18.61 -13.05
C HIS A 441 -11.19 -19.52 -12.14
N SER A 442 -11.84 -19.96 -11.05
CA SER A 442 -11.34 -21.00 -10.15
C SER A 442 -12.53 -21.81 -9.60
N ALA A 443 -12.26 -23.02 -9.11
CA ALA A 443 -13.31 -23.83 -8.48
C ALA A 443 -13.98 -23.11 -7.30
N LEU A 444 -13.20 -22.33 -6.54
CA LEU A 444 -13.68 -21.51 -5.44
C LEU A 444 -14.60 -20.37 -5.92
N PHE A 445 -14.16 -19.57 -6.90
CA PHE A 445 -14.98 -18.45 -7.39
C PHE A 445 -16.21 -18.92 -8.17
N ASP A 446 -16.13 -20.03 -8.90
CA ASP A 446 -17.29 -20.65 -9.56
C ASP A 446 -18.35 -21.10 -8.53
N LEU A 447 -17.93 -21.68 -7.39
CA LEU A 447 -18.84 -22.03 -6.30
C LEU A 447 -19.55 -20.79 -5.76
N LEU A 448 -18.79 -19.74 -5.43
CA LEU A 448 -19.33 -18.50 -4.86
C LEU A 448 -20.27 -17.79 -5.85
N ALA A 449 -19.90 -17.68 -7.13
CA ALA A 449 -20.74 -17.04 -8.15
C ALA A 449 -22.05 -17.79 -8.40
N ARG A 450 -22.02 -19.12 -8.45
CA ARG A 450 -23.24 -19.95 -8.57
C ARG A 450 -24.17 -19.73 -7.39
N GLN A 451 -23.61 -19.70 -6.18
CA GLN A 451 -24.39 -19.48 -4.98
C GLN A 451 -24.93 -18.03 -4.90
N GLY A 452 -24.15 -17.04 -5.32
CA GLY A 452 -24.62 -15.66 -5.46
C GLY A 452 -25.75 -15.53 -6.48
N GLY A 453 -25.67 -16.24 -7.60
CA GLY A 453 -26.75 -16.31 -8.59
C GLY A 453 -28.03 -16.96 -8.06
N GLN A 454 -27.90 -17.94 -7.17
CA GLN A 454 -29.05 -18.56 -6.49
C GLN A 454 -29.64 -17.61 -5.43
N LEU A 455 -28.79 -16.98 -4.61
CA LEU A 455 -29.22 -16.02 -3.59
C LEU A 455 -29.95 -14.83 -4.21
N LEU A 456 -29.48 -14.30 -5.34
CA LEU A 456 -30.15 -13.21 -6.04
C LEU A 456 -31.58 -13.59 -6.48
N LYS A 457 -31.81 -14.85 -6.86
CA LYS A 457 -33.15 -15.34 -7.25
C LYS A 457 -34.05 -15.53 -6.04
N ASP A 458 -33.52 -16.12 -4.97
CA ASP A 458 -34.29 -16.52 -3.79
C ASP A 458 -34.58 -15.33 -2.86
N ASN A 459 -33.60 -14.44 -2.68
CA ASN A 459 -33.69 -13.30 -1.80
C ASN A 459 -32.83 -12.11 -2.31
N PRO A 460 -33.31 -11.35 -3.31
CA PRO A 460 -32.54 -10.27 -3.93
C PRO A 460 -32.02 -9.22 -2.94
N SER A 461 -32.75 -8.93 -1.86
CA SER A 461 -32.35 -7.92 -0.88
C SER A 461 -31.20 -8.38 0.04
N ALA A 462 -30.95 -9.69 0.14
CA ALA A 462 -29.81 -10.23 0.85
C ALA A 462 -28.56 -10.36 -0.03
N CYS A 463 -28.69 -10.25 -1.36
CA CYS A 463 -27.57 -10.39 -2.28
C CYS A 463 -26.71 -9.12 -2.29
N SER A 464 -25.74 -9.10 -1.39
CA SER A 464 -24.79 -7.99 -1.17
C SER A 464 -23.32 -8.41 -1.14
N ALA A 465 -23.04 -9.72 -1.31
CA ALA A 465 -21.70 -10.26 -1.47
C ALA A 465 -21.11 -9.87 -2.84
N GLU A 466 -19.79 -9.82 -2.96
CA GLU A 466 -19.10 -9.44 -4.21
C GLU A 466 -19.43 -10.42 -5.35
N PHE A 467 -19.74 -11.67 -5.00
CA PHE A 467 -20.10 -12.73 -5.95
C PHE A 467 -21.57 -12.73 -6.37
N CYS A 468 -22.37 -11.80 -5.86
CA CYS A 468 -23.74 -11.58 -6.34
C CYS A 468 -23.73 -10.96 -7.75
N PRO A 469 -24.54 -11.45 -8.71
CA PRO A 469 -24.54 -10.92 -10.07
C PRO A 469 -24.85 -9.43 -10.18
N ASN A 470 -25.64 -8.89 -9.26
CA ASN A 470 -26.00 -7.46 -9.23
C ASN A 470 -24.82 -6.54 -8.85
N ALA A 471 -23.68 -7.05 -8.40
CA ALA A 471 -22.47 -6.25 -8.22
C ALA A 471 -21.82 -5.86 -9.57
N TRP A 472 -22.14 -6.58 -10.65
CA TRP A 472 -21.41 -6.49 -11.91
C TRP A 472 -22.29 -6.04 -13.08
N TYR A 473 -21.68 -5.29 -13.99
CA TYR A 473 -22.29 -4.91 -15.27
C TYR A 473 -21.47 -5.47 -16.44
N SER A 474 -22.16 -5.84 -17.51
CA SER A 474 -21.54 -6.33 -18.75
C SER A 474 -20.89 -5.18 -19.50
N ALA A 475 -19.57 -5.26 -19.75
CA ALA A 475 -18.87 -4.28 -20.57
C ALA A 475 -19.40 -4.23 -22.02
N GLU A 476 -20.00 -5.32 -22.51
CA GLU A 476 -20.57 -5.39 -23.86
C GLU A 476 -21.97 -4.80 -23.95
N THR A 477 -22.89 -5.26 -23.09
CA THR A 477 -24.31 -4.89 -23.19
C THR A 477 -24.67 -3.66 -22.36
N LYS A 478 -23.76 -3.23 -21.48
CA LYS A 478 -23.97 -2.17 -20.48
C LYS A 478 -25.16 -2.43 -19.55
N ARG A 479 -25.52 -3.71 -19.37
CA ARG A 479 -26.60 -4.16 -18.49
C ARG A 479 -26.03 -4.88 -17.27
N GLN A 480 -26.71 -4.69 -16.14
CA GLN A 480 -26.42 -5.40 -14.90
C GLN A 480 -26.67 -6.90 -15.08
N PHE A 481 -25.83 -7.74 -14.50
CA PHE A 481 -26.04 -9.18 -14.52
C PHE A 481 -27.13 -9.61 -13.54
N VAL A 482 -27.82 -10.69 -13.89
CA VAL A 482 -28.93 -11.27 -13.11
C VAL A 482 -28.75 -12.76 -12.82
N SER A 483 -27.60 -13.33 -13.20
CA SER A 483 -27.24 -14.72 -12.96
C SER A 483 -25.73 -14.87 -12.85
N ASP A 484 -25.30 -16.05 -12.43
CA ASP A 484 -23.89 -16.46 -12.32
C ASP A 484 -23.11 -16.41 -13.65
N ALA A 485 -23.79 -16.17 -14.78
CA ALA A 485 -23.18 -15.99 -16.10
C ALA A 485 -22.16 -14.84 -16.16
N TRP A 486 -22.22 -13.87 -15.24
CA TRP A 486 -21.20 -12.81 -15.13
C TRP A 486 -19.80 -13.40 -15.00
N LEU A 487 -19.67 -14.50 -14.24
CA LEU A 487 -18.44 -15.27 -14.13
C LEU A 487 -18.50 -16.48 -15.07
N THR A 488 -19.51 -17.38 -14.95
CA THR A 488 -19.51 -18.72 -15.57
C THR A 488 -19.51 -18.75 -17.11
N GLN A 489 -19.82 -17.64 -17.78
CA GLN A 489 -19.65 -17.49 -19.24
C GLN A 489 -18.37 -16.72 -19.56
N GLY A 490 -17.24 -17.34 -19.24
CA GLY A 490 -15.91 -16.77 -19.39
C GLY A 490 -15.35 -16.81 -20.82
N THR A 491 -14.15 -16.23 -20.94
CA THR A 491 -13.30 -16.28 -22.13
C THR A 491 -11.87 -16.67 -21.74
N THR A 492 -11.05 -17.03 -22.73
CA THR A 492 -9.63 -17.30 -22.52
C THR A 492 -8.78 -16.16 -23.08
N SER A 493 -7.77 -15.73 -22.31
CA SER A 493 -6.87 -14.64 -22.67
C SER A 493 -5.43 -14.87 -22.19
N SER A 494 -4.60 -13.82 -22.29
CA SER A 494 -3.29 -13.70 -21.62
C SER A 494 -3.37 -13.92 -20.09
N LEU A 495 -4.55 -13.71 -19.48
CA LEU A 495 -4.84 -13.97 -18.07
C LEU A 495 -5.31 -15.42 -17.82
N GLY A 496 -5.27 -16.29 -18.84
CA GLY A 496 -5.84 -17.64 -18.80
C GLY A 496 -7.37 -17.60 -18.91
N ASN A 497 -8.06 -18.55 -18.25
CA ASN A 497 -9.53 -18.55 -18.20
C ASN A 497 -10.04 -17.47 -17.22
N VAL A 498 -10.85 -16.53 -17.72
CA VAL A 498 -11.39 -15.39 -16.98
C VAL A 498 -12.85 -15.12 -17.34
N SER A 499 -13.55 -14.31 -16.54
CA SER A 499 -14.90 -13.83 -16.87
C SER A 499 -14.96 -13.11 -18.22
N GLN A 500 -16.16 -12.98 -18.78
CA GLN A 500 -16.42 -11.95 -19.79
C GLN A 500 -16.08 -10.55 -19.24
N GLY A 501 -16.02 -9.54 -20.12
CA GLY A 501 -15.70 -8.18 -19.71
C GLY A 501 -16.75 -7.59 -18.76
N LEU A 502 -16.30 -7.09 -17.61
CA LEU A 502 -17.13 -6.52 -16.55
C LEU A 502 -16.80 -5.04 -16.32
N TYR A 503 -17.69 -4.30 -15.68
CA TYR A 503 -17.36 -3.02 -15.03
C TYR A 503 -18.22 -2.78 -13.78
N PHE A 504 -17.74 -1.87 -12.93
CA PHE A 504 -18.40 -1.47 -11.68
C PHE A 504 -19.53 -0.47 -11.95
N GLY A 505 -20.71 -0.71 -11.37
CA GLY A 505 -21.81 0.24 -11.41
C GLY A 505 -21.55 1.42 -10.48
N CYS A 506 -21.33 2.61 -11.03
CA CYS A 506 -20.86 3.78 -10.29
C CYS A 506 -21.81 4.99 -10.33
N SER A 507 -22.98 4.87 -10.96
CA SER A 507 -23.91 5.99 -11.14
C SER A 507 -24.36 6.68 -9.85
N ALA A 508 -24.43 5.96 -8.72
CA ALA A 508 -24.76 6.54 -7.42
C ALA A 508 -23.74 7.59 -6.95
N TYR A 509 -22.45 7.41 -7.28
CA TYR A 509 -21.38 8.32 -6.89
C TYR A 509 -21.40 9.62 -7.70
N ASN A 510 -21.91 9.58 -8.93
CA ASN A 510 -22.08 10.78 -9.75
C ASN A 510 -23.03 11.79 -9.10
N GLN A 511 -23.96 11.34 -8.25
CA GLN A 511 -24.93 12.21 -7.56
C GLN A 511 -24.32 12.97 -6.38
N LEU A 512 -23.12 12.59 -5.94
CA LEU A 512 -22.39 13.29 -4.87
C LEU A 512 -21.83 14.63 -5.34
N PHE A 513 -21.65 14.79 -6.64
CA PHE A 513 -21.13 16.00 -7.27
C PHE A 513 -22.28 16.82 -7.90
N PRO A 514 -22.18 18.16 -7.93
CA PRO A 514 -23.05 18.98 -8.75
C PRO A 514 -22.84 18.66 -10.24
N PRO A 515 -23.78 19.06 -11.12
CA PRO A 515 -23.61 18.86 -12.56
C PRO A 515 -22.25 19.44 -13.05
N PRO A 516 -21.45 18.66 -13.80
CA PRO A 516 -20.18 19.13 -14.36
C PRO A 516 -20.37 20.42 -15.18
N GLY A 517 -19.41 21.33 -15.11
CA GLY A 517 -19.46 22.63 -15.80
C GLY A 517 -20.10 23.77 -15.00
N VAL A 518 -20.79 23.49 -13.87
CA VAL A 518 -21.50 24.54 -13.10
C VAL A 518 -20.56 25.42 -12.27
N SER A 519 -19.77 24.82 -11.36
CA SER A 519 -18.82 25.55 -10.51
C SER A 519 -17.37 25.46 -11.00
N PHE A 520 -17.11 24.59 -11.98
CA PHE A 520 -15.84 24.49 -12.68
C PHE A 520 -16.13 24.19 -14.15
N PRO A 521 -15.83 25.10 -15.09
CA PRO A 521 -16.15 24.92 -16.50
C PRO A 521 -15.27 23.86 -17.20
N GLY A 522 -14.25 23.34 -16.52
CA GLY A 522 -13.18 22.56 -17.12
C GLY A 522 -12.03 23.44 -17.61
N LEU A 523 -10.89 22.81 -17.87
CA LEU A 523 -9.71 23.42 -18.48
C LEU A 523 -9.31 22.64 -19.73
N SER A 524 -8.56 23.29 -20.62
CA SER A 524 -7.87 22.57 -21.69
C SER A 524 -6.81 21.64 -21.10
N PRO A 525 -6.50 20.50 -21.74
CA PRO A 525 -5.50 19.56 -21.25
C PRO A 525 -4.13 20.19 -20.95
N ASP A 526 -3.70 21.18 -21.74
CA ASP A 526 -2.42 21.87 -21.55
C ASP A 526 -2.34 22.70 -20.25
N ASN A 527 -3.50 22.99 -19.64
CA ASN A 527 -3.62 23.75 -18.40
C ASN A 527 -3.87 22.86 -17.17
N VAL A 528 -3.80 21.54 -17.34
CA VAL A 528 -3.95 20.56 -16.25
C VAL A 528 -2.67 19.72 -16.14
N ILE A 529 -2.06 19.73 -14.96
CA ILE A 529 -0.81 19.02 -14.68
C ILE A 529 -1.04 18.05 -13.53
N LEU A 530 -0.84 16.76 -13.77
CA LEU A 530 -0.84 15.73 -12.74
C LEU A 530 0.58 15.55 -12.20
N VAL A 531 0.71 15.56 -10.86
CA VAL A 531 1.98 15.36 -10.15
C VAL A 531 1.92 14.10 -9.29
N SER A 532 2.92 13.24 -9.41
CA SER A 532 3.13 12.10 -8.51
C SER A 532 4.62 11.74 -8.46
N HIS A 533 4.96 10.69 -7.73
CA HIS A 533 6.30 10.08 -7.66
C HIS A 533 6.25 8.58 -8.03
N GLY A 534 5.27 8.22 -8.87
CA GLY A 534 5.04 6.87 -9.40
C GLY A 534 4.15 5.96 -8.53
N TYR A 535 3.89 6.30 -7.27
CA TYR A 535 3.15 5.41 -6.36
C TYR A 535 1.66 5.31 -6.68
N CYS A 536 1.04 6.42 -7.12
CA CYS A 536 -0.40 6.60 -7.30
C CYS A 536 -1.07 5.27 -7.66
N GLY A 537 -1.71 4.64 -6.66
CA GLY A 537 -2.04 3.22 -6.61
C GLY A 537 -3.54 2.94 -6.70
N SER A 538 -3.93 1.72 -7.07
CA SER A 538 -5.33 1.26 -7.08
C SER A 538 -6.26 2.25 -7.79
N THR A 539 -7.28 2.78 -7.13
CA THR A 539 -8.17 3.84 -7.65
C THR A 539 -7.43 5.06 -8.18
N CYS A 540 -6.35 5.50 -7.53
CA CYS A 540 -5.53 6.60 -8.04
C CYS A 540 -4.89 6.23 -9.38
N SER A 541 -4.39 5.01 -9.52
CA SER A 541 -3.87 4.53 -10.80
C SER A 541 -4.97 4.50 -11.85
N VAL A 542 -6.19 4.04 -11.53
CA VAL A 542 -7.34 4.06 -12.46
C VAL A 542 -7.66 5.49 -12.88
N PHE A 543 -7.76 6.41 -11.92
CA PHE A 543 -8.01 7.83 -12.12
C PHE A 543 -6.97 8.47 -13.05
N SER A 544 -5.70 8.34 -12.70
CA SER A 544 -4.59 9.00 -13.41
C SER A 544 -4.30 8.35 -14.76
N SER A 545 -4.33 7.02 -14.86
CA SER A 545 -4.10 6.33 -16.13
C SER A 545 -5.21 6.61 -17.14
N PHE A 546 -6.47 6.77 -16.70
CA PHE A 546 -7.56 7.20 -17.57
C PHE A 546 -7.27 8.58 -18.14
N ILE A 547 -6.91 9.55 -17.28
CA ILE A 547 -6.60 10.94 -17.67
C ILE A 547 -5.44 10.97 -18.67
N GLN A 548 -4.36 10.28 -18.35
CA GLN A 548 -3.15 10.24 -19.16
C GLN A 548 -3.41 9.60 -20.53
N LEU A 549 -4.04 8.42 -20.57
CA LEU A 549 -4.26 7.67 -21.82
C LEU A 549 -5.40 8.23 -22.68
N HIS A 550 -6.16 9.22 -22.19
CA HIS A 550 -7.11 10.01 -22.97
C HIS A 550 -6.59 11.42 -23.30
N GLY A 551 -5.34 11.76 -22.96
CA GLY A 551 -4.75 13.07 -23.28
C GLY A 551 -5.46 14.23 -22.60
N LEU A 552 -5.95 14.03 -21.36
CA LEU A 552 -6.73 15.02 -20.62
C LEU A 552 -5.87 15.95 -19.75
N ALA A 553 -4.59 15.63 -19.56
CA ALA A 553 -3.63 16.43 -18.79
C ALA A 553 -2.18 16.03 -19.11
N GLN A 554 -1.23 16.89 -18.75
CA GLN A 554 0.19 16.54 -18.71
C GLN A 554 0.52 15.80 -17.41
N THR A 555 1.46 14.85 -17.46
CA THR A 555 1.85 14.03 -16.29
C THR A 555 3.31 14.24 -15.95
N VAL A 556 3.61 14.51 -14.68
CA VAL A 556 4.96 14.69 -14.15
C VAL A 556 5.18 13.68 -13.02
N ALA A 557 6.11 12.75 -13.22
CA ALA A 557 6.48 11.73 -12.25
C ALA A 557 7.88 12.01 -11.67
N PHE A 558 7.95 12.47 -10.43
CA PHE A 558 9.21 12.82 -9.79
C PHE A 558 10.00 11.60 -9.30
N GLY A 559 11.33 11.71 -9.36
CA GLY A 559 12.28 10.77 -8.76
C GLY A 559 12.77 9.69 -9.72
N GLY A 560 13.00 8.48 -9.18
CA GLY A 560 13.49 7.34 -9.95
C GLY A 560 14.95 7.46 -10.32
N TYR A 561 15.27 7.12 -11.57
CA TYR A 561 16.63 7.16 -12.09
C TYR A 561 16.76 8.24 -13.15
N LYS A 562 17.88 8.97 -13.12
CA LYS A 562 18.14 10.01 -14.10
C LYS A 562 18.08 9.45 -15.52
N ASP A 563 17.39 10.16 -16.42
CA ASP A 563 17.29 9.84 -17.85
C ASP A 563 16.69 8.46 -18.15
N VAL A 564 15.98 7.86 -17.19
CA VAL A 564 15.22 6.62 -17.36
C VAL A 564 13.73 6.93 -17.27
N PRO A 565 12.91 6.48 -18.22
CA PRO A 565 11.47 6.67 -18.14
C PRO A 565 10.89 6.12 -16.83
N GLN A 566 9.99 6.88 -16.21
CA GLN A 566 9.26 6.48 -15.01
C GLN A 566 7.76 6.47 -15.28
N GLN A 567 7.02 5.57 -14.64
CA GLN A 567 5.56 5.63 -14.65
C GLN A 567 5.01 6.68 -13.69
N PHE A 568 3.83 7.19 -14.03
CA PHE A 568 3.06 8.06 -13.14
C PHE A 568 2.32 7.27 -12.03
N PHE A 569 1.85 6.07 -12.37
CA PHE A 569 1.02 5.20 -11.54
C PHE A 569 1.60 3.79 -11.47
N SER A 570 1.17 2.99 -10.48
CA SER A 570 1.75 1.66 -10.21
C SER A 570 0.81 0.47 -10.49
N PHE A 571 -0.23 0.26 -9.67
CA PHE A 571 -1.04 -0.97 -9.68
C PHE A 571 -2.54 -0.67 -9.94
N PRO A 572 -2.98 -0.55 -11.20
CA PRO A 572 -4.32 -0.13 -11.56
C PRO A 572 -5.40 -1.21 -11.40
N GLY A 573 -6.48 -0.81 -10.73
CA GLY A 573 -7.78 -1.47 -10.84
C GLY A 573 -7.88 -2.86 -10.24
N GLY A 574 -6.83 -3.36 -9.58
CA GLY A 574 -6.89 -4.56 -8.76
C GLY A 574 -7.67 -4.31 -7.47
N GLN A 575 -8.86 -4.88 -7.36
CA GLN A 575 -9.56 -4.92 -6.07
C GLN A 575 -8.76 -5.81 -5.13
N VAL A 576 -8.30 -5.28 -4.00
CA VAL A 576 -7.67 -6.09 -2.95
C VAL A 576 -8.74 -6.98 -2.36
N TYR A 577 -8.54 -8.28 -2.47
CA TYR A 577 -9.42 -9.25 -1.85
C TYR A 577 -8.58 -10.19 -0.99
N THR A 578 -9.05 -10.50 0.21
CA THR A 578 -8.33 -11.35 1.16
C THR A 578 -9.02 -12.68 1.33
N THR A 579 -8.29 -13.69 1.78
CA THR A 579 -8.90 -14.99 2.14
C THR A 579 -9.93 -14.89 3.26
N ASP A 580 -9.84 -13.85 4.11
CA ASP A 580 -10.87 -13.58 5.12
C ASP A 580 -12.14 -13.00 4.48
N ALA A 581 -12.01 -12.08 3.51
CA ALA A 581 -13.15 -11.56 2.76
C ALA A 581 -13.85 -12.67 1.94
N VAL A 582 -13.08 -13.56 1.31
CA VAL A 582 -13.61 -14.79 0.66
C VAL A 582 -14.44 -15.61 1.64
N TYR A 583 -13.93 -15.81 2.86
CA TYR A 583 -14.60 -16.60 3.88
C TYR A 583 -15.90 -15.91 4.35
N ASP A 584 -15.88 -14.59 4.55
CA ASP A 584 -17.06 -13.82 4.94
C ASP A 584 -18.16 -13.85 3.86
N ASP A 585 -17.78 -13.76 2.58
CA ASP A 585 -18.71 -13.96 1.46
C ASP A 585 -19.22 -15.40 1.42
N ALA A 586 -18.38 -16.41 1.68
CA ALA A 586 -18.80 -17.81 1.77
C ALA A 586 -19.84 -18.04 2.89
N VAL A 587 -19.67 -17.39 4.05
CA VAL A 587 -20.65 -17.41 5.16
C VAL A 587 -21.96 -16.75 4.73
N THR A 588 -21.88 -15.59 4.09
CA THR A 588 -23.07 -14.87 3.57
C THR A 588 -23.85 -15.72 2.56
N LEU A 589 -23.13 -16.50 1.78
CA LEU A 589 -23.65 -17.41 0.76
C LEU A 589 -24.06 -18.79 1.31
N GLY A 590 -23.71 -19.11 2.56
CA GLY A 590 -24.03 -20.38 3.23
C GLY A 590 -23.23 -21.58 2.74
N VAL A 591 -21.98 -21.36 2.30
CA VAL A 591 -21.08 -22.39 1.75
C VAL A 591 -19.74 -22.47 2.48
N GLU A 592 -19.63 -21.89 3.68
CA GLU A 592 -18.41 -21.82 4.49
C GLU A 592 -17.83 -23.18 4.89
N ASN A 593 -18.66 -24.23 4.90
CA ASN A 593 -18.25 -25.61 5.20
C ASN A 593 -17.77 -26.39 3.96
N SER A 594 -17.74 -25.76 2.79
CA SER A 594 -17.23 -26.38 1.56
C SER A 594 -15.72 -26.62 1.66
N THR A 595 -15.24 -27.75 1.13
CA THR A 595 -13.80 -28.06 1.07
C THR A 595 -13.02 -27.13 0.13
N LEU A 596 -13.71 -26.32 -0.67
CA LEU A 596 -13.09 -25.33 -1.55
C LEU A 596 -12.85 -23.99 -0.85
N VAL A 597 -13.50 -23.73 0.29
CA VAL A 597 -13.41 -22.44 0.99
C VAL A 597 -12.23 -22.47 1.98
N PRO A 598 -11.23 -21.60 1.79
CA PRO A 598 -10.11 -21.50 2.73
C PRO A 598 -10.63 -21.00 4.09
N GLN A 599 -10.36 -21.74 5.15
CA GLN A 599 -10.69 -21.32 6.52
C GLN A 599 -9.68 -20.25 6.99
N PRO A 600 -10.07 -19.28 7.84
CA PRO A 600 -9.16 -18.26 8.32
C PRO A 600 -7.88 -18.87 8.92
N LEU A 601 -6.70 -18.32 8.61
CA LEU A 601 -5.41 -18.86 9.08
C LEU A 601 -5.30 -18.90 10.61
N SER A 602 -6.01 -18.03 11.30
CA SER A 602 -6.13 -18.00 12.77
C SER A 602 -6.77 -19.27 13.37
N THR A 603 -7.46 -20.09 12.55
CA THR A 603 -8.00 -21.39 12.98
C THR A 603 -6.92 -22.47 13.10
N ILE A 604 -5.79 -22.32 12.39
CA ILE A 604 -4.63 -23.22 12.49
C ILE A 604 -3.95 -23.01 13.85
N SER A 605 -3.73 -21.76 14.22
CA SER A 605 -3.11 -21.36 15.49
C SER A 605 -3.54 -19.94 15.86
N PRO A 606 -3.83 -19.64 17.14
CA PRO A 606 -4.07 -18.27 17.60
C PRO A 606 -2.90 -17.33 17.32
N MET A 607 -1.69 -17.87 17.11
CA MET A 607 -0.51 -17.09 16.72
C MET A 607 -0.68 -16.39 15.38
N TYR A 608 -1.47 -16.98 14.48
CA TYR A 608 -1.69 -16.51 13.11
C TYR A 608 -2.85 -15.51 12.99
N GLU A 609 -3.24 -14.90 14.11
CA GLU A 609 -4.13 -13.74 14.09
C GLU A 609 -3.56 -12.65 13.17
N GLY A 610 -4.42 -12.11 12.31
CA GLY A 610 -4.06 -11.12 11.29
C GLY A 610 -3.24 -11.65 10.10
N ALA A 611 -2.84 -12.93 10.10
CA ALA A 611 -2.26 -13.53 8.91
C ALA A 611 -3.35 -13.78 7.87
N THR A 612 -3.09 -13.41 6.62
CA THR A 612 -4.04 -13.58 5.51
C THR A 612 -3.30 -13.59 4.18
N PHE A 613 -3.95 -14.07 3.13
CA PHE A 613 -3.48 -13.90 1.76
C PHE A 613 -4.36 -12.87 1.06
N GLY A 614 -3.76 -11.73 0.71
CA GLY A 614 -4.36 -10.70 -0.14
C GLY A 614 -3.97 -10.94 -1.59
N PHE A 615 -4.90 -10.74 -2.52
CA PHE A 615 -4.67 -10.86 -3.96
C PHE A 615 -5.52 -9.88 -4.76
N ALA A 616 -5.01 -9.49 -5.94
CA ALA A 616 -5.83 -8.78 -6.92
C ALA A 616 -6.94 -9.70 -7.44
N MET A 617 -8.19 -9.39 -7.12
CA MET A 617 -9.36 -10.16 -7.56
C MET A 617 -9.73 -9.88 -9.02
N VAL A 618 -9.54 -8.63 -9.46
CA VAL A 618 -9.85 -8.19 -10.83
C VAL A 618 -8.58 -7.71 -11.54
N ALA A 619 -8.55 -7.89 -12.85
CA ALA A 619 -7.57 -7.30 -13.75
C ALA A 619 -8.27 -6.29 -14.67
N ILE A 620 -7.74 -5.08 -14.79
CA ILE A 620 -8.24 -4.09 -15.75
C ILE A 620 -7.49 -4.20 -17.09
N SER A 621 -8.25 -4.25 -18.18
CA SER A 621 -7.72 -4.14 -19.54
C SER A 621 -7.20 -2.72 -19.81
N PRO A 622 -6.22 -2.54 -20.73
CA PRO A 622 -5.80 -1.21 -21.14
C PRO A 622 -6.97 -0.36 -21.66
N TRP A 623 -6.94 0.94 -21.36
CA TRP A 623 -7.94 1.90 -21.86
C TRP A 623 -7.98 1.91 -23.40
N ASN A 624 -9.16 2.24 -23.96
CA ASN A 624 -9.43 2.30 -25.40
C ASN A 624 -9.28 0.97 -26.16
N SER A 625 -9.14 -0.15 -25.45
CA SER A 625 -9.18 -1.48 -26.07
C SER A 625 -10.58 -1.88 -26.60
N GLN A 626 -11.61 -1.09 -26.32
CA GLN A 626 -13.00 -1.36 -26.73
C GLN A 626 -13.23 -1.26 -28.25
N ASP A 627 -12.35 -0.60 -29.01
CA ASP A 627 -12.49 -0.46 -30.47
C ASP A 627 -12.31 -1.79 -31.22
N ASP A 628 -11.63 -2.77 -30.62
CA ASP A 628 -11.59 -4.15 -31.13
C ASP A 628 -11.79 -5.17 -29.99
N LYS A 629 -13.06 -5.53 -29.76
CA LYS A 629 -13.53 -6.35 -28.61
C LYS A 629 -12.85 -7.73 -28.44
N LYS A 630 -12.18 -8.24 -29.48
CA LYS A 630 -11.36 -9.46 -29.41
C LYS A 630 -9.93 -9.19 -28.92
N GLU A 631 -9.42 -7.98 -29.11
CA GLU A 631 -8.07 -7.57 -28.69
C GLU A 631 -8.04 -7.16 -27.21
N ALA A 632 -9.10 -6.57 -26.65
CA ALA A 632 -9.16 -6.19 -25.23
C ALA A 632 -8.99 -7.36 -24.26
N ALA A 633 -9.59 -8.51 -24.58
CA ALA A 633 -9.40 -9.73 -23.81
C ALA A 633 -7.98 -10.28 -24.02
N ALA A 634 -7.44 -10.26 -25.24
CA ALA A 634 -6.11 -10.81 -25.55
C ALA A 634 -4.94 -9.91 -25.10
N ALA A 635 -5.19 -8.64 -24.79
CA ALA A 635 -4.17 -7.67 -24.42
C ALA A 635 -3.53 -7.99 -23.07
N THR A 636 -2.26 -7.60 -22.90
CA THR A 636 -1.61 -7.55 -21.59
C THR A 636 -2.39 -6.59 -20.69
N PRO A 637 -2.78 -7.00 -19.46
CA PRO A 637 -3.50 -6.14 -18.53
C PRO A 637 -2.72 -4.86 -18.23
N LEU A 638 -3.41 -3.79 -17.84
CA LEU A 638 -2.77 -2.50 -17.56
C LEU A 638 -1.72 -2.61 -16.45
N GLU A 639 -1.92 -3.51 -15.49
CA GLU A 639 -0.96 -3.86 -14.43
C GLU A 639 0.41 -4.28 -14.99
N TYR A 640 0.47 -4.93 -16.14
CA TYR A 640 1.71 -5.38 -16.80
C TYR A 640 2.09 -4.51 -18.00
N LYS A 641 1.49 -3.32 -18.12
CA LYS A 641 1.80 -2.36 -19.18
C LYS A 641 2.49 -1.12 -18.60
N PHE A 642 3.74 -0.93 -19.00
CA PHE A 642 4.47 0.29 -18.67
C PHE A 642 3.92 1.47 -19.48
N VAL A 643 3.52 2.54 -18.78
CA VAL A 643 3.04 3.79 -19.36
C VAL A 643 3.90 4.93 -18.81
N PRO A 644 4.87 5.45 -19.59
CA PRO A 644 5.74 6.52 -19.12
C PRO A 644 4.95 7.80 -18.88
N ALA A 645 5.27 8.54 -17.82
CA ALA A 645 4.82 9.91 -17.66
C ALA A 645 5.32 10.79 -18.80
N ALA A 646 4.59 11.87 -19.11
CA ALA A 646 5.00 12.84 -20.13
C ALA A 646 6.35 13.50 -19.76
N HIS A 647 6.54 13.76 -18.46
CA HIS A 647 7.79 14.24 -17.89
C HIS A 647 8.14 13.40 -16.66
N TYR A 648 9.42 13.11 -16.47
CA TYR A 648 9.93 12.29 -15.36
C TYR A 648 11.23 12.88 -14.76
N PRO A 649 11.19 14.11 -14.24
CA PRO A 649 12.37 14.72 -13.61
C PRO A 649 12.73 14.01 -12.30
N LEU A 650 14.00 14.06 -11.91
CA LEU A 650 14.36 13.78 -10.51
C LEU A 650 13.76 14.84 -9.58
N PHE A 651 13.79 14.60 -8.27
CA PHE A 651 13.40 15.62 -7.30
C PHE A 651 14.34 16.84 -7.40
N PRO A 652 13.81 18.08 -7.46
CA PRO A 652 14.62 19.31 -7.58
C PRO A 652 15.34 19.68 -6.28
N ASP A 653 14.79 19.28 -5.13
CA ASP A 653 15.34 19.44 -3.79
C ASP A 653 14.74 18.34 -2.89
N ASN A 654 14.86 18.44 -1.56
CA ASN A 654 14.21 17.55 -0.61
C ASN A 654 12.78 17.24 -1.06
N SER A 655 12.49 15.95 -1.25
CA SER A 655 11.19 15.42 -1.71
C SER A 655 10.00 15.80 -0.82
N LEU A 656 10.23 16.39 0.35
CA LEU A 656 9.21 16.94 1.25
C LEU A 656 8.80 18.39 0.89
N ASN A 657 9.52 19.08 0.00
CA ASN A 657 9.25 20.46 -0.38
C ASN A 657 8.22 20.52 -1.52
N ALA A 658 6.94 20.43 -1.18
CA ALA A 658 5.83 20.42 -2.14
C ALA A 658 5.80 21.64 -3.07
N THR A 659 6.09 22.85 -2.55
CA THR A 659 6.14 24.08 -3.35
C THR A 659 7.19 23.99 -4.46
N SER A 660 8.40 23.52 -4.14
CA SER A 660 9.45 23.32 -5.14
C SER A 660 9.04 22.29 -6.22
N LEU A 661 8.33 21.23 -5.83
CA LEU A 661 7.82 20.23 -6.77
C LEU A 661 6.80 20.83 -7.74
N TYR A 662 5.82 21.59 -7.24
CA TYR A 662 4.77 22.14 -8.08
C TYR A 662 5.31 23.19 -9.06
N LEU A 663 6.16 24.10 -8.59
CA LEU A 663 6.81 25.09 -9.45
C LEU A 663 7.64 24.41 -10.55
N THR A 664 8.42 23.39 -10.19
CA THR A 664 9.23 22.63 -11.16
C THR A 664 8.34 21.92 -12.20
N ALA A 665 7.23 21.31 -11.77
CA ALA A 665 6.30 20.65 -12.69
C ALA A 665 5.68 21.64 -13.69
N VAL A 666 5.27 22.81 -13.21
CA VAL A 666 4.72 23.89 -14.03
C VAL A 666 5.77 24.41 -15.03
N ASP A 667 6.99 24.69 -14.57
CA ASP A 667 8.08 25.19 -15.40
C ASP A 667 8.44 24.21 -16.53
N ILE A 668 8.49 22.91 -16.22
CA ILE A 668 8.76 21.87 -17.23
C ILE A 668 7.68 21.86 -18.30
N VAL A 669 6.40 21.82 -17.91
CA VAL A 669 5.27 21.73 -18.84
C VAL A 669 5.17 22.99 -19.70
N ARG A 670 5.24 24.18 -19.08
CA ARG A 670 5.21 25.46 -19.81
C ARG A 670 6.44 25.64 -20.70
N GLY A 671 7.61 25.21 -20.25
CA GLY A 671 8.86 25.27 -21.00
C GLY A 671 8.84 24.38 -22.25
N THR A 672 8.20 23.22 -22.20
CA THR A 672 7.98 22.37 -23.38
C THR A 672 6.94 22.90 -24.34
N ALA A 673 5.92 23.64 -23.88
CA ALA A 673 4.91 24.23 -24.75
C ALA A 673 5.41 25.45 -25.54
N ALA A 674 6.54 26.05 -25.13
CA ALA A 674 7.16 27.21 -25.78
C ALA A 674 8.18 26.85 -26.88
N GLN A 675 8.52 25.56 -27.04
CA GLN A 675 9.37 25.01 -28.10
C GLN A 675 8.51 24.39 -29.20
#